data_AF-A0A0C4DMZ5-F1
#
_entry.id   AF-A0A0C4DMZ5-F1
#
_cell.length_a   1.000
_cell.length_b   1.000
_cell.length_c   1.000
_cell.angle_alpha   90.00
_cell.angle_beta   90.00
_cell.angle_gamma   90.00
#
_symmetry.space_group_name_H-M   'P 1'
#
loop_
_entity.id
_entity.type
_entity.pdbx_description
1 polymer ?
#
loop_
_entity_poly.entity_id
_entity_poly.type
_entity_poly.pdbx_seq_one_letter_code
_entity_poly.pdbx_strand_id
1 'polypeptide(L)'
;MIRGTIHFGGGVVRWTEMGRPSGTPHHPPRPPAPKGPHPAGPPEGAASACTTPCCPSRSPPPGAASPRPVGPHHVKTPSLVTCPVLAPGPTACPPEKHHPGLDSHSPPAAVHPGRWGNRLYHCPRRPPPPSTCHSRLTPAGFLLLIITSLALALVLWSSRLHLLRQPLGNNFLTQPFLFGQHYHLNPRPLQSDVTPVVDSPTLPQVGRHRFPSSILSSLSHPLTLAAMVNGPWLGGLAARAALFTSATLETRAETKAIYAQRTSDAVGAVQGWYKESTGLWETGWWISANVLTTLADFVLIDSGSAAKHNLAALAKNTFTQAQKNNLKATKVIDEVGGMVISTYEALDSLEAGDGDGGSAGSKLARRQGNAGFLNHFYDDEGWWALAWIRSFDVFKERAYLDMAEDIFTDMEKGVDDVCGGGIWWNKDRKYKNAITNELYFTIAASLANRDVKRRRPDAYRDIAVRHWAWLQASGMQNSEGLFNDGLDINANGTCTSNKQQTWTYNQGVVLGGLAELHAVTRQGDLLDKAFRIAEAAVSKLSNSEGILKESCEPNGCGQDGAQFKGIFVRNLRTLWGVSPSRPPLREFILRQADSIWNRDRVEGSNRLGLVWHGPPNVPKDPVAETHSSAMDALVAAIMVV
;
A
#
# COMPACT_ATOMS: atom_id res chain seq x y z
N MET A 1 -22.86 -3.47 56.37
CA MET A 1 -21.63 -2.79 56.82
C MET A 1 -20.60 -3.85 57.13
N ILE A 2 -19.41 -3.75 56.55
CA ILE A 2 -18.22 -4.50 56.97
C ILE A 2 -17.21 -3.45 57.48
N ARG A 3 -16.44 -3.77 58.53
CA ARG A 3 -15.38 -2.91 59.06
C ARG A 3 -14.04 -3.61 58.94
N GLY A 4 -13.12 -3.03 58.16
CA GLY A 4 -11.74 -3.45 58.06
C GLY A 4 -10.83 -2.62 58.96
N THR A 5 -9.67 -3.16 59.31
CA THR A 5 -8.53 -2.41 59.86
C THR A 5 -7.27 -3.06 59.32
N ILE A 6 -6.37 -2.27 58.74
CA ILE A 6 -5.04 -2.73 58.31
C ILE A 6 -4.00 -1.94 59.07
N HIS A 7 -2.98 -2.64 59.55
CA HIS A 7 -1.83 -2.07 60.24
C HIS A 7 -0.63 -2.06 59.28
N PHE A 8 0.00 -0.90 59.15
CA PHE A 8 1.36 -0.78 58.61
C PHE A 8 2.27 -0.23 59.71
N GLY A 9 3.57 -0.53 59.65
CA GLY A 9 4.53 -0.08 60.65
C GLY A 9 4.56 1.45 60.75
N GLY A 10 4.00 1.99 61.83
CA GLY A 10 3.91 3.44 62.09
C GLY A 10 2.50 4.03 62.14
N GLY A 11 1.43 3.30 61.73
CA GLY A 11 0.08 3.87 61.76
C GLY A 11 -1.07 2.88 61.52
N VAL A 12 -2.27 3.26 61.97
CA VAL A 12 -3.51 2.48 61.83
C VAL A 12 -4.55 3.29 61.07
N VAL A 13 -5.04 2.75 59.95
CA VAL A 13 -6.14 3.35 59.19
C VAL A 13 -7.38 2.46 59.30
N ARG A 14 -8.53 3.09 59.54
CA ARG A 14 -9.86 2.44 59.58
C ARG A 14 -10.76 3.11 58.56
N TRP A 15 -11.61 2.34 57.91
CA TRP A 15 -12.66 2.85 57.02
C TRP A 15 -13.98 2.09 57.21
N THR A 16 -15.06 2.68 56.70
CA THR A 16 -16.41 2.12 56.74
C THR A 16 -17.05 2.30 55.37
N GLU A 17 -17.51 1.21 54.78
CA GLU A 17 -18.18 1.21 53.48
C GLU A 17 -19.70 1.32 53.66
N MET A 18 -20.33 2.29 52.98
CA MET A 18 -21.78 2.48 52.98
C MET A 18 -22.46 1.61 51.91
N GLY A 19 -23.65 1.11 52.23
CA GLY A 19 -24.38 0.15 51.39
C GLY A 19 -25.04 0.79 50.16
N ARG A 20 -25.29 -0.05 49.14
CA ARG A 20 -26.06 0.34 47.94
C ARG A 20 -27.51 0.72 48.30
N PRO A 21 -28.13 1.70 47.62
CA PRO A 21 -29.58 1.83 47.60
C PRO A 21 -30.22 0.67 46.82
N SER A 22 -31.39 0.23 47.26
CA SER A 22 -32.14 -0.87 46.64
C SER A 22 -33.02 -0.39 45.49
N GLY A 23 -32.79 -0.92 44.29
CA GLY A 23 -33.70 -0.78 43.13
C GLY A 23 -34.22 -2.14 42.69
N THR A 24 -35.54 -2.29 42.56
CA THR A 24 -36.19 -3.53 42.12
C THR A 24 -36.06 -3.73 40.60
N PRO A 25 -35.66 -4.91 40.10
CA PRO A 25 -35.60 -5.19 38.67
C PRO A 25 -37.01 -5.42 38.08
N HIS A 26 -37.42 -4.60 37.12
CA HIS A 26 -38.56 -4.94 36.26
C HIS A 26 -38.16 -6.05 35.28
N HIS A 27 -38.93 -7.13 35.23
CA HIS A 27 -38.76 -8.17 34.22
C HIS A 27 -39.19 -7.67 32.83
N PRO A 28 -38.40 -7.85 31.77
CA PRO A 28 -38.90 -7.77 30.41
C PRO A 28 -39.82 -8.97 30.10
N PRO A 29 -40.84 -8.82 29.24
CA PRO A 29 -41.71 -9.93 28.85
C PRO A 29 -40.94 -10.99 28.06
N ARG A 30 -41.34 -12.26 28.21
CA ARG A 30 -40.76 -13.36 27.41
C ARG A 30 -41.09 -13.20 25.92
N PRO A 31 -40.17 -13.52 25.01
CA PRO A 31 -40.53 -13.75 23.61
C PRO A 31 -41.43 -15.00 23.50
N PRO A 32 -42.35 -15.06 22.52
CA PRO A 32 -43.16 -16.25 22.28
C PRO A 32 -42.29 -17.41 21.80
N ALA A 33 -42.67 -18.65 22.17
CA ALA A 33 -41.93 -19.85 21.80
C ALA A 33 -42.01 -20.13 20.28
N PRO A 34 -40.95 -20.68 19.66
CA PRO A 34 -41.03 -21.15 18.28
C PRO A 34 -42.03 -22.30 18.16
N LYS A 35 -42.87 -22.27 17.11
CA LYS A 35 -43.76 -23.39 16.80
C LYS A 35 -42.95 -24.59 16.30
N GLY A 36 -43.37 -25.79 16.69
CA GLY A 36 -42.80 -27.05 16.22
C GLY A 36 -43.05 -27.29 14.72
N PRO A 37 -42.38 -28.31 14.14
CA PRO A 37 -42.31 -28.50 12.69
C PRO A 37 -43.60 -29.09 12.09
N HIS A 38 -43.81 -28.80 10.80
CA HIS A 38 -44.69 -29.56 9.92
C HIS A 38 -43.86 -30.38 8.91
N PRO A 39 -44.44 -31.44 8.31
CA PRO A 39 -43.71 -32.70 8.12
C PRO A 39 -42.91 -32.81 6.82
N ALA A 40 -41.99 -33.78 6.82
CA ALA A 40 -41.24 -34.19 5.64
C ALA A 40 -42.11 -34.95 4.62
N GLY A 41 -41.88 -34.70 3.33
CA GLY A 41 -42.24 -35.60 2.22
C GLY A 41 -41.08 -36.55 1.88
N PRO A 42 -41.35 -37.68 1.18
CA PRO A 42 -40.36 -38.75 0.99
C PRO A 42 -39.33 -38.47 -0.13
N PRO A 43 -38.18 -39.19 -0.13
CA PRO A 43 -37.13 -39.02 -1.12
C PRO A 43 -37.22 -40.01 -2.31
N GLU A 44 -37.12 -39.47 -3.52
CA GLU A 44 -36.72 -40.15 -4.76
C GLU A 44 -35.77 -39.19 -5.51
N GLY A 45 -34.79 -39.62 -6.30
CA GLY A 45 -34.25 -40.96 -6.56
C GLY A 45 -32.96 -40.81 -7.39
N ALA A 46 -31.97 -41.69 -7.21
CA ALA A 46 -30.66 -41.52 -7.86
C ALA A 46 -30.66 -42.02 -9.31
N ALA A 47 -30.24 -41.18 -10.27
CA ALA A 47 -29.93 -41.59 -11.63
C ALA A 47 -28.81 -40.74 -12.24
N SER A 48 -27.76 -41.41 -12.74
CA SER A 48 -26.65 -40.80 -13.47
C SER A 48 -26.67 -41.21 -14.94
N ALA A 49 -26.54 -40.26 -15.87
CA ALA A 49 -26.12 -40.55 -17.24
C ALA A 49 -25.55 -39.30 -17.93
N CYS A 50 -24.51 -39.47 -18.74
CA CYS A 50 -24.08 -38.49 -19.73
C CYS A 50 -24.91 -38.65 -21.01
N THR A 51 -25.13 -37.58 -21.78
CA THR A 51 -24.71 -37.45 -23.20
C THR A 51 -25.22 -36.15 -23.85
N THR A 52 -24.31 -35.39 -24.46
CA THR A 52 -24.53 -34.56 -25.66
C THR A 52 -24.66 -35.48 -26.90
N PRO A 53 -25.28 -35.08 -28.05
CA PRO A 53 -24.71 -34.02 -28.89
C PRO A 53 -25.64 -33.26 -29.88
N CYS A 54 -25.00 -32.42 -30.71
CA CYS A 54 -25.41 -31.96 -32.06
C CYS A 54 -26.48 -30.86 -32.24
N CYS A 55 -26.03 -29.72 -32.79
CA CYS A 55 -26.84 -28.80 -33.60
C CYS A 55 -27.08 -29.37 -35.01
N PRO A 56 -27.96 -28.72 -35.80
CA PRO A 56 -27.54 -28.30 -37.15
C PRO A 56 -27.78 -26.80 -37.41
N SER A 57 -27.37 -26.32 -38.59
CA SER A 57 -27.30 -24.90 -38.95
C SER A 57 -28.14 -24.55 -40.19
N ARG A 58 -28.57 -23.27 -40.32
CA ARG A 58 -28.41 -22.39 -41.52
C ARG A 58 -29.34 -21.16 -41.51
N SER A 59 -28.87 -20.13 -42.22
CA SER A 59 -29.63 -18.99 -42.81
C SER A 59 -29.27 -18.96 -44.33
N PRO A 60 -29.70 -18.00 -45.21
CA PRO A 60 -30.61 -16.85 -45.08
C PRO A 60 -31.62 -16.79 -46.30
N PRO A 61 -31.97 -15.65 -46.96
CA PRO A 61 -32.75 -14.48 -46.52
C PRO A 61 -34.16 -14.33 -47.22
N PRO A 62 -34.58 -13.27 -47.95
CA PRO A 62 -35.76 -12.47 -47.52
C PRO A 62 -36.89 -12.26 -48.56
N GLY A 63 -38.06 -11.76 -48.12
CA GLY A 63 -39.13 -11.28 -49.03
C GLY A 63 -40.39 -10.81 -48.29
N ALA A 64 -41.10 -9.80 -48.84
CA ALA A 64 -42.25 -9.15 -48.19
C ALA A 64 -43.61 -9.47 -48.85
N ALA A 65 -44.70 -9.46 -48.06
CA ALA A 65 -46.06 -9.08 -48.51
C ALA A 65 -47.04 -8.91 -47.32
N SER A 66 -48.17 -8.24 -47.55
CA SER A 66 -49.33 -8.08 -46.65
C SER A 66 -50.62 -8.24 -47.49
N PRO A 67 -51.83 -8.51 -46.93
CA PRO A 67 -52.64 -7.42 -46.35
C PRO A 67 -53.64 -7.80 -45.21
N ARG A 68 -54.38 -6.75 -44.77
CA ARG A 68 -55.52 -6.64 -43.81
C ARG A 68 -56.89 -7.02 -44.46
N PRO A 69 -58.09 -7.05 -43.79
CA PRO A 69 -58.67 -6.18 -42.72
C PRO A 69 -59.37 -6.95 -41.55
N VAL A 70 -60.13 -6.41 -40.56
CA VAL A 70 -61.13 -5.30 -40.43
C VAL A 70 -61.10 -4.65 -39.01
N GLY A 71 -61.69 -3.44 -38.81
CA GLY A 71 -61.85 -2.71 -37.52
C GLY A 71 -63.28 -2.79 -36.92
N PRO A 72 -63.90 -1.72 -36.32
CA PRO A 72 -63.52 -0.28 -36.30
C PRO A 72 -63.86 0.52 -34.98
N HIS A 73 -63.96 1.88 -35.08
CA HIS A 73 -64.38 2.93 -34.09
C HIS A 73 -63.31 3.40 -33.06
N HIS A 74 -63.15 4.69 -32.69
CA HIS A 74 -63.57 6.01 -33.22
C HIS A 74 -62.55 7.09 -32.72
N VAL A 75 -61.97 8.00 -33.55
CA VAL A 75 -62.43 9.37 -33.92
C VAL A 75 -62.37 10.40 -32.75
N LYS A 76 -61.73 11.60 -32.82
CA LYS A 76 -61.32 12.50 -33.94
C LYS A 76 -60.14 13.46 -33.59
N THR A 77 -59.47 14.03 -34.60
CA THR A 77 -58.55 15.22 -34.54
C THR A 77 -59.16 16.41 -35.32
N PRO A 78 -58.52 17.62 -35.39
CA PRO A 78 -57.52 17.95 -36.46
C PRO A 78 -56.42 18.99 -36.05
N SER A 79 -55.41 19.42 -36.84
CA SER A 79 -54.60 18.83 -37.95
C SER A 79 -53.42 19.77 -38.36
N LEU A 80 -52.50 19.27 -39.23
CA LEU A 80 -51.32 19.92 -39.91
C LEU A 80 -50.00 19.97 -39.07
N VAL A 81 -48.77 19.65 -39.54
CA VAL A 81 -48.13 19.25 -40.84
C VAL A 81 -47.87 20.40 -41.84
N THR A 82 -46.62 20.73 -42.24
CA THR A 82 -45.81 20.11 -43.34
C THR A 82 -44.26 20.13 -43.16
N CYS A 83 -43.51 19.62 -44.16
CA CYS A 83 -42.07 19.24 -44.14
C CYS A 83 -41.12 20.18 -44.96
N PRO A 84 -39.77 20.06 -44.85
CA PRO A 84 -38.78 21.02 -45.43
C PRO A 84 -38.11 20.59 -46.77
N VAL A 85 -37.60 21.57 -47.55
CA VAL A 85 -36.92 21.35 -48.86
C VAL A 85 -35.85 22.44 -49.21
N LEU A 86 -34.62 21.99 -49.52
CA LEU A 86 -33.50 22.58 -50.35
C LEU A 86 -32.95 24.02 -50.16
N ALA A 87 -31.79 24.28 -50.80
CA ALA A 87 -30.91 25.48 -50.77
C ALA A 87 -30.95 26.25 -52.13
N PRO A 88 -30.20 27.35 -52.45
CA PRO A 88 -28.93 27.90 -51.88
C PRO A 88 -28.91 29.45 -51.62
N GLY A 89 -27.71 30.06 -51.45
CA GLY A 89 -27.47 31.52 -51.18
C GLY A 89 -27.44 32.44 -52.44
N PRO A 90 -26.76 33.63 -52.45
CA PRO A 90 -25.65 34.10 -51.60
C PRO A 90 -25.60 35.64 -51.25
N THR A 91 -24.41 36.13 -50.83
CA THR A 91 -23.81 37.50 -50.97
C THR A 91 -24.15 38.72 -50.08
N ALA A 92 -23.05 39.47 -49.78
CA ALA A 92 -22.88 40.94 -49.59
C ALA A 92 -22.95 41.60 -48.18
N CYS A 93 -22.00 42.52 -47.95
CA CYS A 93 -21.88 43.46 -46.80
C CYS A 93 -22.43 44.85 -47.16
N PRO A 94 -22.62 45.80 -46.19
CA PRO A 94 -21.66 46.91 -45.98
C PRO A 94 -21.64 47.44 -44.50
N PRO A 95 -21.21 48.69 -44.16
CA PRO A 95 -19.83 49.22 -44.16
C PRO A 95 -19.40 49.90 -42.82
N GLU A 96 -18.19 50.50 -42.80
CA GLU A 96 -17.60 51.27 -41.68
C GLU A 96 -18.14 52.73 -41.55
N LYS A 97 -17.91 53.39 -40.38
CA LYS A 97 -16.88 54.47 -40.22
C LYS A 97 -16.92 55.30 -38.90
N HIS A 98 -15.75 55.91 -38.62
CA HIS A 98 -15.45 57.12 -37.83
C HIS A 98 -14.94 57.04 -36.35
N HIS A 99 -13.98 57.94 -36.09
CA HIS A 99 -13.07 58.22 -34.95
C HIS A 99 -13.24 59.74 -34.59
N PRO A 100 -12.75 60.33 -33.46
CA PRO A 100 -11.31 60.37 -33.06
C PRO A 100 -10.95 60.62 -31.56
N GLY A 101 -9.63 60.78 -31.27
CA GLY A 101 -9.04 61.26 -29.99
C GLY A 101 -7.95 60.30 -29.45
N LEU A 102 -6.63 60.58 -29.58
CA LEU A 102 -5.77 61.44 -28.75
C LEU A 102 -5.63 60.97 -27.28
N ASP A 103 -4.45 60.80 -26.67
CA ASP A 103 -3.04 60.72 -27.14
C ASP A 103 -2.20 60.06 -25.97
N SER A 104 -0.86 59.88 -25.89
CA SER A 104 0.34 60.33 -26.63
C SER A 104 1.60 59.46 -26.32
N HIS A 105 2.78 59.90 -26.80
CA HIS A 105 4.18 59.58 -26.42
C HIS A 105 4.91 58.32 -26.94
N SER A 106 6.16 58.54 -27.34
CA SER A 106 7.12 57.70 -28.09
C SER A 106 8.50 58.44 -28.08
N PRO A 107 9.54 58.19 -28.93
CA PRO A 107 9.89 57.07 -29.83
C PRO A 107 11.40 56.61 -29.62
N PRO A 108 12.31 56.48 -30.61
CA PRO A 108 12.53 55.28 -31.45
C PRO A 108 13.98 54.76 -31.59
N ALA A 109 14.12 53.54 -32.15
CA ALA A 109 15.04 53.19 -33.24
C ALA A 109 14.62 51.83 -33.84
N ALA A 110 14.84 51.45 -35.10
CA ALA A 110 15.01 52.12 -36.41
C ALA A 110 14.81 51.02 -37.49
N VAL A 111 14.45 51.32 -38.75
CA VAL A 111 13.94 50.29 -39.70
C VAL A 111 14.43 50.49 -41.15
N HIS A 112 14.32 49.42 -41.97
CA HIS A 112 14.21 49.36 -43.45
C HIS A 112 15.49 49.18 -44.31
N PRO A 113 15.37 48.72 -45.59
CA PRO A 113 14.21 48.12 -46.31
C PRO A 113 14.45 46.84 -47.16
N GLY A 114 13.36 46.11 -47.42
CA GLY A 114 13.02 45.57 -48.76
C GLY A 114 13.26 44.08 -49.08
N ARG A 115 12.63 43.50 -50.12
CA ARG A 115 11.29 43.69 -50.72
C ARG A 115 11.08 42.60 -51.82
N TRP A 116 10.02 41.76 -51.70
CA TRP A 116 9.36 40.98 -52.77
C TRP A 116 10.21 39.87 -53.46
N GLY A 117 9.66 38.75 -53.95
CA GLY A 117 8.28 38.23 -53.90
C GLY A 117 8.08 36.88 -54.62
N ASN A 118 6.82 36.47 -54.80
CA ASN A 118 6.30 35.28 -55.51
C ASN A 118 6.42 33.89 -54.88
N ARG A 119 5.46 33.01 -55.26
CA ARG A 119 5.21 31.65 -54.75
C ARG A 119 5.25 30.64 -55.90
N LEU A 120 5.64 29.39 -55.62
CA LEU A 120 5.20 28.21 -56.39
C LEU A 120 5.05 27.00 -55.44
N TYR A 121 4.21 26.04 -55.82
CA TYR A 121 3.90 24.84 -55.03
C TYR A 121 4.89 23.69 -55.31
N HIS A 122 5.27 22.93 -54.28
CA HIS A 122 5.33 21.46 -54.30
C HIS A 122 5.59 20.89 -52.89
N CYS A 123 5.29 19.60 -52.71
CA CYS A 123 5.55 18.77 -51.51
C CYS A 123 5.96 17.36 -51.99
N PRO A 124 6.47 16.48 -51.12
CA PRO A 124 7.51 16.69 -50.10
C PRO A 124 8.67 15.69 -50.30
N ARG A 125 9.84 15.89 -49.64
CA ARG A 125 10.89 14.85 -49.57
C ARG A 125 11.48 14.72 -48.15
N ARG A 126 11.84 13.49 -47.79
CA ARG A 126 12.39 13.10 -46.47
C ARG A 126 13.86 13.53 -46.33
N PRO A 127 14.35 13.81 -45.11
CA PRO A 127 15.78 13.91 -44.83
C PRO A 127 16.47 12.53 -44.88
N PRO A 128 17.80 12.47 -45.15
CA PRO A 128 18.60 11.26 -45.04
C PRO A 128 18.97 10.94 -43.57
N PRO A 129 19.43 9.71 -43.25
CA PRO A 129 19.88 9.33 -41.91
C PRO A 129 21.25 9.94 -41.55
N PRO A 130 21.56 10.09 -40.24
CA PRO A 130 22.85 10.61 -39.78
C PRO A 130 23.99 9.60 -39.95
N SER A 131 25.19 10.10 -40.27
CA SER A 131 26.42 9.32 -40.36
C SER A 131 27.13 9.17 -39.01
N THR A 132 27.62 7.97 -38.71
CA THR A 132 28.35 7.66 -37.47
C THR A 132 29.84 7.95 -37.60
N CYS A 133 30.33 9.01 -36.93
CA CYS A 133 31.77 9.25 -36.79
C CYS A 133 32.37 8.47 -35.61
N HIS A 134 33.23 7.49 -35.89
CA HIS A 134 34.08 6.85 -34.88
C HIS A 134 35.41 7.61 -34.73
N SER A 135 35.58 8.32 -33.62
CA SER A 135 36.90 8.82 -33.19
C SER A 135 37.77 7.66 -32.70
N ARG A 136 38.91 7.42 -33.37
CA ARG A 136 39.94 6.48 -32.88
C ARG A 136 40.91 7.23 -31.96
N LEU A 137 41.03 6.77 -30.72
CA LEU A 137 42.12 7.20 -29.83
C LEU A 137 43.48 6.80 -30.43
N THR A 138 44.45 7.70 -30.35
CA THR A 138 45.83 7.44 -30.78
C THR A 138 46.58 6.59 -29.74
N PRO A 139 47.67 5.89 -30.12
CA PRO A 139 48.44 5.06 -29.18
C PRO A 139 48.94 5.82 -27.93
N ALA A 140 49.22 7.12 -28.06
CA ALA A 140 49.62 7.97 -26.94
C ALA A 140 48.52 8.12 -25.88
N GLY A 141 47.24 8.20 -26.27
CA GLY A 141 46.12 8.24 -25.33
C GLY A 141 45.95 6.92 -24.56
N PHE A 142 46.26 5.80 -25.20
CA PHE A 142 46.25 4.48 -24.56
C PHE A 142 47.36 4.33 -23.51
N LEU A 143 48.57 4.84 -23.82
CA LEU A 143 49.69 4.85 -22.89
C LEU A 143 49.41 5.71 -21.65
N LEU A 144 48.78 6.88 -21.83
CA LEU A 144 48.43 7.78 -20.73
C LEU A 144 47.44 7.14 -19.74
N LEU A 145 46.45 6.41 -20.23
CA LEU A 145 45.47 5.67 -19.40
C LEU A 145 46.12 4.54 -18.59
N ILE A 146 47.12 3.85 -19.14
CA ILE A 146 47.88 2.82 -18.43
C ILE A 146 48.69 3.45 -17.28
N ILE A 147 49.33 4.59 -17.54
CA ILE A 147 50.12 5.31 -16.53
C ILE A 147 49.26 5.81 -15.37
N THR A 148 48.09 6.39 -15.63
CA THR A 148 47.19 6.87 -14.56
C THR A 148 46.59 5.72 -13.74
N SER A 149 46.28 4.59 -14.38
CA SER A 149 45.80 3.38 -13.69
C SER A 149 46.86 2.76 -12.77
N LEU A 150 48.13 2.72 -13.22
CA LEU A 150 49.25 2.25 -12.39
C LEU A 150 49.53 3.18 -11.20
N ALA A 151 49.44 4.50 -11.39
CA ALA A 151 49.58 5.48 -10.31
C ALA A 151 48.48 5.31 -9.24
N LEU A 152 47.23 5.10 -9.65
CA LEU A 152 46.12 4.88 -8.73
C LEU A 152 46.26 3.56 -7.95
N ALA A 153 46.73 2.49 -8.60
CA ALA A 153 47.02 1.21 -7.94
C ALA A 153 48.12 1.34 -6.87
N LEU A 154 49.17 2.13 -7.11
CA LEU A 154 50.24 2.40 -6.15
C LEU A 154 49.75 3.18 -4.92
N VAL A 155 48.84 4.14 -5.09
CA VAL A 155 48.22 4.88 -3.99
C VAL A 155 47.34 3.95 -3.14
N LEU A 156 46.53 3.11 -3.76
CA LEU A 156 45.69 2.13 -3.05
C LEU A 156 46.51 1.05 -2.32
N TRP A 157 47.68 0.67 -2.86
CA TRP A 157 48.57 -0.30 -2.22
C TRP A 157 49.28 0.29 -0.99
N SER A 158 49.79 1.52 -1.07
CA SER A 158 50.44 2.19 0.07
C SER A 158 49.48 2.44 1.24
N SER A 159 48.21 2.77 0.96
CA SER A 159 47.15 2.89 1.97
C SER A 159 46.90 1.57 2.72
N ARG A 160 46.96 0.41 2.05
CA ARG A 160 46.79 -0.90 2.71
C ARG A 160 47.93 -1.27 3.65
N LEU A 161 49.17 -0.83 3.39
CA LEU A 161 50.31 -1.11 4.26
C LEU A 161 50.26 -0.35 5.61
N HIS A 162 49.58 0.80 5.68
CA HIS A 162 49.42 1.54 6.94
C HIS A 162 48.42 0.90 7.92
N LEU A 163 47.47 0.10 7.44
CA LEU A 163 46.46 -0.55 8.28
C LEU A 163 46.93 -1.86 8.95
N LEU A 164 48.17 -2.29 8.71
CA LEU A 164 48.75 -3.53 9.26
C LEU A 164 49.86 -3.30 10.32
N ARG A 165 49.93 -2.09 10.90
CA ARG A 165 50.82 -1.78 12.03
C ARG A 165 50.13 -0.95 13.12
N GLN A 166 49.45 -1.63 14.03
CA GLN A 166 49.05 -1.13 15.35
C GLN A 166 49.44 -2.19 16.41
N PRO A 167 50.24 -1.85 17.45
CA PRO A 167 50.71 -2.84 18.42
C PRO A 167 49.70 -3.09 19.54
N LEU A 168 49.63 -4.34 20.02
CA LEU A 168 48.88 -4.70 21.22
C LEU A 168 49.63 -4.25 22.48
N GLY A 169 48.94 -3.52 23.37
CA GLY A 169 49.46 -3.11 24.68
C GLY A 169 48.65 -3.70 25.82
N ASN A 170 49.27 -4.57 26.62
CA ASN A 170 48.72 -5.02 27.90
C ASN A 170 48.89 -3.93 28.97
N ASN A 171 47.93 -3.84 29.91
CA ASN A 171 48.25 -3.68 31.32
C ASN A 171 47.09 -4.11 32.22
N PHE A 172 47.41 -4.88 33.26
CA PHE A 172 46.54 -5.16 34.41
C PHE A 172 46.70 -4.05 35.45
N LEU A 173 45.66 -3.79 36.26
CA LEU A 173 45.81 -3.52 37.70
C LEU A 173 44.46 -3.68 38.45
N THR A 174 44.54 -3.79 39.77
CA THR A 174 43.59 -4.51 40.63
C THR A 174 42.64 -3.63 41.47
N GLN A 175 41.34 -4.00 41.49
CA GLN A 175 40.46 -4.17 42.69
C GLN A 175 40.06 -2.96 43.57
N PRO A 176 39.11 -3.08 44.57
CA PRO A 176 38.07 -4.13 44.85
C PRO A 176 36.63 -3.61 45.17
N PHE A 177 35.68 -4.54 45.43
CA PHE A 177 34.36 -4.38 46.12
C PHE A 177 33.26 -3.53 45.42
N LEU A 178 31.93 -3.69 45.68
CA LEU A 178 31.17 -4.47 46.69
C LEU A 178 29.85 -5.07 46.09
N PHE A 179 29.00 -5.70 46.91
CA PHE A 179 27.82 -6.52 46.54
C PHE A 179 26.54 -5.74 46.14
N GLY A 180 25.69 -6.37 45.31
CA GLY A 180 24.27 -6.04 45.12
C GLY A 180 23.51 -7.19 44.41
N GLN A 181 22.40 -7.68 44.99
CA GLN A 181 21.65 -8.83 44.46
C GLN A 181 20.53 -8.42 43.50
N HIS A 182 20.27 -9.24 42.47
CA HIS A 182 19.02 -9.23 41.70
C HIS A 182 18.30 -10.58 41.81
N TYR A 183 16.97 -10.55 41.74
CA TYR A 183 16.10 -11.68 42.06
C TYR A 183 15.92 -12.68 40.91
N HIS A 184 15.85 -13.97 41.25
CA HIS A 184 15.33 -15.00 40.36
C HIS A 184 13.80 -14.94 40.25
N LEU A 185 13.29 -15.16 39.04
CA LEU A 185 11.98 -15.80 38.82
C LEU A 185 12.17 -16.94 37.82
N ASN A 186 11.51 -18.07 38.07
CA ASN A 186 11.73 -19.34 37.38
C ASN A 186 10.37 -19.96 36.96
N PRO A 187 10.12 -20.25 35.67
CA PRO A 187 8.87 -20.85 35.23
C PRO A 187 8.82 -22.36 35.53
N ARG A 188 7.68 -22.86 36.02
CA ARG A 188 7.44 -24.30 36.20
C ARG A 188 6.86 -24.94 34.93
N PRO A 189 7.32 -26.13 34.52
CA PRO A 189 6.49 -27.13 33.85
C PRO A 189 5.77 -28.03 34.88
N LEU A 190 4.73 -28.76 34.46
CA LEU A 190 4.05 -29.76 35.29
C LEU A 190 4.75 -31.13 35.21
N GLN A 191 4.66 -31.92 36.28
CA GLN A 191 4.92 -33.36 36.28
C GLN A 191 3.61 -34.16 36.13
N SER A 192 3.72 -35.36 35.58
CA SER A 192 2.74 -36.43 35.67
C SER A 192 3.47 -37.77 35.72
N ASP A 193 3.41 -38.46 36.87
CA ASP A 193 4.17 -39.69 37.10
C ASP A 193 3.46 -40.93 36.53
N VAL A 194 4.22 -41.81 35.86
CA VAL A 194 3.90 -43.25 35.72
C VAL A 194 5.20 -44.03 35.82
N THR A 195 5.22 -45.09 36.63
CA THR A 195 6.39 -45.96 36.89
C THR A 195 6.44 -47.17 35.94
N PRO A 196 7.64 -47.65 35.57
CA PRO A 196 7.84 -48.98 35.02
C PRO A 196 8.26 -49.99 36.11
N VAL A 197 7.94 -51.28 35.88
CA VAL A 197 8.42 -52.44 36.66
C VAL A 197 9.17 -53.40 35.72
N VAL A 198 10.02 -54.24 36.28
CA VAL A 198 11.09 -55.01 35.62
C VAL A 198 10.58 -56.35 35.05
N ASP A 199 11.05 -56.78 33.86
CA ASP A 199 11.96 -57.94 33.67
C ASP A 199 12.11 -58.46 32.22
N SER A 200 13.10 -59.33 32.01
CA SER A 200 13.60 -59.86 30.70
C SER A 200 13.15 -61.34 30.48
N PRO A 201 13.68 -62.18 29.53
CA PRO A 201 14.64 -61.96 28.42
C PRO A 201 14.31 -62.68 27.06
N THR A 202 15.08 -62.42 25.99
CA THR A 202 15.86 -63.42 25.19
C THR A 202 16.50 -62.83 23.90
N LEU A 203 17.44 -63.57 23.29
CA LEU A 203 18.28 -63.29 22.12
C LEU A 203 18.14 -64.47 21.11
N PRO A 204 18.50 -64.40 19.79
CA PRO A 204 19.91 -64.23 19.35
C PRO A 204 20.24 -63.68 17.92
N GLN A 205 21.38 -62.97 17.80
CA GLN A 205 22.44 -63.07 16.73
C GLN A 205 22.04 -62.85 15.22
N VAL A 206 22.91 -62.63 14.20
CA VAL A 206 24.37 -62.45 14.01
C VAL A 206 24.58 -61.29 12.98
N GLY A 207 25.69 -60.54 13.01
CA GLY A 207 26.14 -59.74 11.84
C GLY A 207 27.26 -58.73 12.13
N ARG A 208 28.42 -58.82 11.45
CA ARG A 208 29.62 -57.96 11.67
C ARG A 208 30.28 -57.50 10.35
N HIS A 209 31.19 -56.52 10.50
CA HIS A 209 32.34 -56.07 9.68
C HIS A 209 32.23 -54.59 9.25
N ARG A 210 32.87 -53.63 9.94
CA ARG A 210 34.33 -53.25 10.01
C ARG A 210 34.90 -52.57 8.74
N PHE A 211 34.93 -51.24 8.77
CA PHE A 211 36.11 -50.32 8.65
C PHE A 211 37.45 -50.89 8.12
N PRO A 212 38.26 -50.10 7.36
CA PRO A 212 38.84 -48.83 7.88
C PRO A 212 39.06 -47.65 6.90
N SER A 213 39.53 -46.53 7.46
CA SER A 213 39.97 -45.29 6.78
C SER A 213 41.50 -45.10 6.87
N SER A 214 42.15 -44.29 6.02
CA SER A 214 43.23 -43.31 6.36
C SER A 214 44.10 -42.81 5.16
N ILE A 215 44.97 -41.81 5.43
CA ILE A 215 46.19 -41.36 4.70
C ILE A 215 46.07 -40.30 3.56
N LEU A 216 46.08 -39.02 3.98
CA LEU A 216 47.09 -37.96 3.74
C LEU A 216 47.64 -37.58 2.33
N SER A 217 47.48 -36.26 2.04
CA SER A 217 48.53 -35.24 1.70
C SER A 217 49.14 -35.02 0.28
N SER A 218 48.87 -33.81 -0.24
CA SER A 218 49.84 -32.76 -0.69
C SER A 218 50.26 -32.60 -2.19
N LEU A 219 50.80 -31.39 -2.46
CA LEU A 219 51.63 -30.92 -3.61
C LEU A 219 50.98 -30.49 -4.97
N SER A 220 50.37 -29.31 -4.93
CA SER A 220 50.66 -28.11 -5.76
C SER A 220 51.40 -28.14 -7.12
N HIS A 221 50.84 -27.35 -8.05
CA HIS A 221 51.50 -26.51 -9.11
C HIS A 221 51.89 -27.14 -10.47
N PRO A 222 52.00 -26.31 -11.55
CA PRO A 222 51.41 -26.67 -12.85
C PRO A 222 52.39 -26.75 -14.03
N LEU A 223 51.89 -27.17 -15.20
CA LEU A 223 52.50 -26.85 -16.50
C LEU A 223 51.44 -26.63 -17.59
N THR A 224 51.79 -25.83 -18.59
CA THR A 224 50.92 -25.38 -19.69
C THR A 224 50.93 -26.32 -20.89
N LEU A 225 49.79 -26.45 -21.57
CA LEU A 225 49.78 -26.68 -23.02
C LEU A 225 48.61 -25.91 -23.65
N ALA A 226 48.88 -25.17 -24.73
CA ALA A 226 47.89 -24.41 -25.47
C ALA A 226 48.09 -24.62 -26.98
N ALA A 227 47.15 -25.27 -27.65
CA ALA A 227 47.08 -25.37 -29.10
C ALA A 227 45.66 -25.67 -29.61
N MET A 228 45.22 -24.91 -30.61
CA MET A 228 44.25 -25.29 -31.66
C MET A 228 42.85 -25.79 -31.27
N VAL A 229 41.89 -24.86 -31.22
CA VAL A 229 40.67 -24.97 -32.06
C VAL A 229 40.41 -23.60 -32.71
N ASN A 230 40.35 -23.54 -34.04
CA ASN A 230 39.97 -22.33 -34.78
C ASN A 230 38.47 -22.37 -35.11
N GLY A 231 37.74 -21.29 -34.80
CA GLY A 231 36.32 -21.18 -35.16
C GLY A 231 35.74 -19.79 -34.87
N PRO A 232 35.18 -19.05 -35.85
CA PRO A 232 34.81 -17.64 -35.71
C PRO A 232 33.43 -17.43 -35.04
N TRP A 233 33.14 -18.10 -33.93
CA TRP A 233 31.82 -18.05 -33.26
C TRP A 233 31.84 -17.80 -31.73
N LEU A 234 33.00 -17.50 -31.14
CA LEU A 234 33.10 -17.21 -29.68
C LEU A 234 33.07 -15.72 -29.31
N GLY A 235 33.08 -14.80 -30.28
CA GLY A 235 33.09 -13.35 -30.03
C GLY A 235 31.80 -12.80 -29.38
N GLY A 236 30.68 -13.54 -29.43
CA GLY A 236 29.38 -13.05 -28.96
C GLY A 236 29.07 -13.28 -27.47
N LEU A 237 29.74 -14.21 -26.80
CA LEU A 237 29.41 -14.63 -25.42
C LEU A 237 30.31 -13.99 -24.37
N ALA A 238 31.63 -13.99 -24.56
CA ALA A 238 32.56 -13.34 -23.63
C ALA A 238 32.29 -11.83 -23.49
N ALA A 239 32.03 -11.15 -24.61
CA ALA A 239 31.70 -9.72 -24.64
C ALA A 239 30.35 -9.38 -23.97
N ARG A 240 29.43 -10.34 -23.84
CA ARG A 240 28.15 -10.17 -23.11
C ARG A 240 28.26 -10.50 -21.63
N ALA A 241 29.12 -11.45 -21.25
CA ALA A 241 29.44 -11.71 -19.85
C ALA A 241 30.21 -10.54 -19.20
N ALA A 242 31.20 -9.96 -19.91
CA ALA A 242 32.07 -8.91 -19.39
C ALA A 242 31.39 -7.54 -19.19
N LEU A 243 30.14 -7.34 -19.65
CA LEU A 243 29.39 -6.09 -19.47
C LEU A 243 28.45 -6.09 -18.24
N PHE A 244 28.39 -7.18 -17.48
CA PHE A 244 27.54 -7.29 -16.27
C PHE A 244 28.32 -7.48 -14.95
N THR A 245 29.65 -7.52 -14.98
CA THR A 245 30.49 -7.76 -13.78
C THR A 245 31.36 -6.57 -13.36
N SER A 246 30.99 -5.36 -13.80
CA SER A 246 31.62 -4.09 -13.38
C SER A 246 30.61 -3.06 -12.85
N ALA A 247 29.43 -3.51 -12.41
CA ALA A 247 28.75 -2.82 -11.32
C ALA A 247 29.62 -3.05 -10.07
N THR A 248 30.26 -2.00 -9.57
CA THR A 248 30.89 -2.05 -8.25
C THR A 248 29.82 -2.41 -7.23
N LEU A 249 30.06 -3.48 -6.47
CA LEU A 249 29.46 -3.63 -5.15
C LEU A 249 30.10 -2.60 -4.23
N GLU A 250 29.77 -1.33 -4.46
CA GLU A 250 29.82 -0.33 -3.41
C GLU A 250 28.99 -0.89 -2.26
N THR A 251 29.57 -0.92 -1.07
CA THR A 251 28.93 -1.49 0.11
C THR A 251 27.80 -0.55 0.55
N ARG A 252 26.64 -0.72 -0.08
CA ARG A 252 25.39 0.03 0.08
C ARG A 252 24.69 -0.27 1.41
N ALA A 253 25.47 -0.31 2.47
CA ALA A 253 25.11 -0.73 3.80
C ALA A 253 25.22 0.46 4.75
N GLU A 254 24.38 1.47 4.52
CA GLU A 254 23.98 2.33 5.63
C GLU A 254 23.38 1.45 6.74
N THR A 255 23.77 1.71 7.98
CA THR A 255 23.43 0.81 9.10
C THR A 255 22.01 1.06 9.59
N LYS A 256 21.44 0.11 10.36
CA LYS A 256 20.16 0.29 11.06
C LYS A 256 20.10 1.62 11.83
N ALA A 257 21.20 2.00 12.48
CA ALA A 257 21.30 3.25 13.23
C ALA A 257 21.18 4.51 12.34
N ILE A 258 21.69 4.47 11.10
CA ILE A 258 21.56 5.60 10.17
C ILE A 258 20.10 5.74 9.72
N TYR A 259 19.46 4.67 9.23
CA TYR A 259 18.06 4.73 8.84
C TYR A 259 17.12 5.06 10.02
N ALA A 260 17.43 4.59 11.22
CA ALA A 260 16.65 4.90 12.41
C ALA A 260 16.80 6.37 12.84
N GLN A 261 18.00 6.94 12.77
CA GLN A 261 18.23 8.37 13.01
C GLN A 261 17.52 9.22 11.94
N ARG A 262 17.67 8.89 10.65
CA ARG A 262 16.96 9.56 9.53
C ARG A 262 15.45 9.56 9.73
N THR A 263 14.89 8.39 10.06
CA THR A 263 13.46 8.23 10.37
C THR A 263 13.07 9.07 11.59
N SER A 264 13.86 9.04 12.66
CA SER A 264 13.68 9.88 13.84
C SER A 264 13.57 11.37 13.49
N ASP A 265 14.40 11.84 12.58
CA ASP A 265 14.47 13.27 12.25
C ASP A 265 13.31 13.69 11.32
N ALA A 266 12.85 12.78 10.45
CA ALA A 266 11.58 12.94 9.75
C ALA A 266 10.38 12.88 10.72
N VAL A 267 10.37 11.99 11.71
CA VAL A 267 9.34 11.99 12.78
C VAL A 267 9.32 13.32 13.55
N GLY A 268 10.48 13.96 13.75
CA GLY A 268 10.55 15.32 14.28
C GLY A 268 9.92 16.36 13.35
N ALA A 269 10.19 16.28 12.04
CA ALA A 269 9.62 17.18 11.04
C ALA A 269 8.09 17.02 10.87
N VAL A 270 7.54 15.78 10.92
CA VAL A 270 6.10 15.55 10.70
C VAL A 270 5.22 16.15 11.80
N GLN A 271 5.72 16.26 13.04
CA GLN A 271 4.95 16.90 14.12
C GLN A 271 4.77 18.41 13.90
N GLY A 272 5.56 19.03 13.02
CA GLY A 272 5.36 20.43 12.62
C GLY A 272 4.00 20.71 11.96
N TRP A 273 3.30 19.68 11.48
CA TRP A 273 1.92 19.77 10.96
C TRP A 273 0.86 19.23 11.93
N TYR A 274 1.23 18.68 13.09
CA TYR A 274 0.26 18.13 14.05
C TYR A 274 -0.51 19.25 14.78
N LYS A 275 -1.80 19.05 14.98
CA LYS A 275 -2.67 19.94 15.74
C LYS A 275 -3.26 19.18 16.94
N GLU A 276 -2.75 19.48 18.14
CA GLU A 276 -3.22 18.83 19.37
C GLU A 276 -4.73 18.98 19.61
N SER A 277 -5.31 20.11 19.20
CA SER A 277 -6.73 20.44 19.35
C SER A 277 -7.66 19.54 18.53
N THR A 278 -7.27 19.15 17.32
CA THR A 278 -8.04 18.25 16.44
C THR A 278 -7.57 16.80 16.55
N GLY A 279 -6.33 16.56 17.01
CA GLY A 279 -5.68 15.25 17.02
C GLY A 279 -5.23 14.78 15.63
N LEU A 280 -5.15 15.67 14.66
CA LEU A 280 -4.86 15.38 13.25
C LEU A 280 -3.62 16.16 12.78
N TRP A 281 -3.07 15.79 11.62
CA TRP A 281 -2.10 16.62 10.90
C TRP A 281 -2.82 17.52 9.90
N GLU A 282 -2.17 18.61 9.46
CA GLU A 282 -2.66 19.52 8.41
C GLU A 282 -2.67 18.85 7.02
N THR A 283 -3.55 17.88 6.83
CA THR A 283 -3.71 17.06 5.63
C THR A 283 -5.09 16.37 5.63
N GLY A 284 -5.35 15.49 4.67
CA GLY A 284 -6.58 14.71 4.59
C GLY A 284 -6.86 13.88 5.86
N TRP A 285 -8.14 13.66 6.18
CA TRP A 285 -8.54 12.94 7.39
C TRP A 285 -8.11 11.47 7.36
N TRP A 286 -8.26 10.77 6.22
CA TRP A 286 -7.74 9.42 6.04
C TRP A 286 -6.21 9.35 5.96
N ILE A 287 -5.59 10.44 5.50
CA ILE A 287 -4.14 10.58 5.43
C ILE A 287 -3.55 10.67 6.85
N SER A 288 -4.20 11.38 7.77
CA SER A 288 -3.80 11.39 9.20
C SER A 288 -3.77 9.99 9.83
N ALA A 289 -4.65 9.08 9.43
CA ALA A 289 -4.59 7.67 9.85
C ALA A 289 -3.31 6.98 9.33
N ASN A 290 -2.88 7.31 8.11
CA ASN A 290 -1.64 6.81 7.53
C ASN A 290 -0.40 7.38 8.22
N VAL A 291 -0.37 8.68 8.55
CA VAL A 291 0.71 9.26 9.38
C VAL A 291 0.83 8.50 10.71
N LEU A 292 -0.29 8.28 11.40
CA LEU A 292 -0.31 7.51 12.65
C LEU A 292 0.18 6.06 12.45
N THR A 293 -0.14 5.43 11.32
CA THR A 293 0.32 4.07 10.99
C THR A 293 1.85 4.03 10.79
N THR A 294 2.43 4.97 10.05
CA THR A 294 3.88 5.10 9.85
C THR A 294 4.62 5.35 11.17
N LEU A 295 4.04 6.19 12.04
CA LEU A 295 4.58 6.46 13.38
C LEU A 295 4.54 5.21 14.28
N ALA A 296 3.46 4.42 14.23
CA ALA A 296 3.36 3.17 14.97
C ALA A 296 4.34 2.10 14.42
N ASP A 297 4.46 1.97 13.09
CA ASP A 297 5.45 1.08 12.46
C ASP A 297 6.90 1.44 12.88
N PHE A 298 7.24 2.72 13.03
CA PHE A 298 8.57 3.11 13.54
C PHE A 298 8.81 2.62 14.97
N VAL A 299 7.85 2.79 15.90
CA VAL A 299 7.97 2.28 17.28
C VAL A 299 8.08 0.75 17.29
N LEU A 300 7.40 0.05 16.38
CA LEU A 300 7.44 -1.42 16.27
C LEU A 300 8.82 -1.95 15.81
N ILE A 301 9.56 -1.18 15.01
CA ILE A 301 10.81 -1.61 14.37
C ILE A 301 12.06 -1.08 15.12
N ASP A 302 11.96 0.11 15.71
CA ASP A 302 12.97 0.69 16.60
C ASP A 302 12.33 1.60 17.67
N SER A 303 11.83 0.98 18.73
CA SER A 303 11.29 1.66 19.90
C SER A 303 12.31 2.53 20.65
N GLY A 304 13.61 2.25 20.52
CA GLY A 304 14.67 3.03 21.15
C GLY A 304 14.83 4.40 20.47
N SER A 305 14.97 4.40 19.15
CA SER A 305 15.03 5.63 18.35
C SER A 305 13.70 6.40 18.35
N ALA A 306 12.57 5.70 18.52
CA ALA A 306 11.24 6.31 18.60
C ALA A 306 10.88 6.92 19.98
N ALA A 307 11.53 6.48 21.08
CA ALA A 307 11.13 6.80 22.45
C ALA A 307 11.01 8.31 22.74
N LYS A 308 11.93 9.12 22.19
CA LYS A 308 11.98 10.58 22.39
C LYS A 308 10.78 11.36 21.81
N HIS A 309 9.96 10.71 20.97
CA HIS A 309 8.84 11.35 20.25
C HIS A 309 7.48 11.18 20.95
N ASN A 310 7.42 10.53 22.12
CA ASN A 310 6.21 10.38 22.95
C ASN A 310 4.96 9.87 22.19
N LEU A 311 5.15 8.98 21.22
CA LEU A 311 4.12 8.61 20.24
C LEU A 311 2.90 7.90 20.86
N ALA A 312 3.02 7.33 22.06
CA ALA A 312 1.89 6.78 22.81
C ALA A 312 0.90 7.85 23.27
N ALA A 313 1.39 9.01 23.74
CA ALA A 313 0.54 10.14 24.14
C ALA A 313 -0.10 10.80 22.91
N LEU A 314 0.65 10.90 21.80
CA LEU A 314 0.13 11.37 20.51
C LEU A 314 -1.00 10.48 20.00
N ALA A 315 -0.80 9.16 19.94
CA ALA A 315 -1.84 8.21 19.52
C ALA A 315 -3.10 8.32 20.39
N LYS A 316 -2.95 8.49 21.70
CA LYS A 316 -4.05 8.70 22.65
C LYS A 316 -4.78 10.03 22.43
N ASN A 317 -4.06 11.11 22.12
CA ASN A 317 -4.69 12.39 21.79
C ASN A 317 -5.44 12.29 20.45
N THR A 318 -4.84 11.71 19.41
CA THR A 318 -5.51 11.41 18.14
C THR A 318 -6.77 10.58 18.34
N PHE A 319 -6.72 9.48 19.11
CA PHE A 319 -7.91 8.68 19.43
C PHE A 319 -9.00 9.50 20.13
N THR A 320 -8.62 10.43 21.00
CA THR A 320 -9.56 11.25 21.76
C THR A 320 -10.17 12.39 20.95
N GLN A 321 -9.39 13.07 20.11
CA GLN A 321 -9.80 14.31 19.45
C GLN A 321 -10.23 14.09 17.99
N ALA A 322 -9.61 13.18 17.24
CA ALA A 322 -9.83 13.03 15.79
C ALA A 322 -11.31 12.72 15.46
N GLN A 323 -11.95 11.90 16.30
CA GLN A 323 -13.37 11.54 16.22
C GLN A 323 -14.36 12.67 16.59
N LYS A 324 -13.88 13.80 17.13
CA LYS A 324 -14.72 14.97 17.47
C LYS A 324 -14.85 15.95 16.31
N ASN A 325 -14.01 15.83 15.27
CA ASN A 325 -14.03 16.76 14.14
C ASN A 325 -15.25 16.46 13.25
N ASN A 326 -16.07 17.47 13.01
CA ASN A 326 -17.27 17.39 12.18
C ASN A 326 -16.91 17.63 10.71
N LEU A 327 -16.12 16.74 10.10
CA LEU A 327 -15.60 16.91 8.74
C LEU A 327 -16.43 16.12 7.73
N LYS A 328 -17.07 16.80 6.79
CA LYS A 328 -17.67 16.16 5.62
C LYS A 328 -16.59 15.88 4.58
N ALA A 329 -16.34 14.60 4.32
CA ALA A 329 -15.57 14.17 3.15
C ALA A 329 -16.37 14.37 1.87
N THR A 330 -15.75 14.94 0.84
CA THR A 330 -16.24 14.91 -0.55
C THR A 330 -15.11 14.33 -1.41
N LYS A 331 -15.38 13.32 -2.24
CA LYS A 331 -14.39 12.75 -3.16
C LYS A 331 -14.87 12.86 -4.60
N VAL A 332 -13.95 13.24 -5.48
CA VAL A 332 -14.13 13.28 -6.95
C VAL A 332 -13.04 12.44 -7.58
N ILE A 333 -13.32 11.78 -8.71
CA ILE A 333 -12.31 11.13 -9.54
C ILE A 333 -12.07 12.04 -10.75
N ASP A 334 -10.82 12.43 -10.98
CA ASP A 334 -10.41 13.21 -12.15
C ASP A 334 -10.63 12.42 -13.45
N GLU A 335 -11.31 13.04 -14.42
CA GLU A 335 -11.64 12.46 -15.73
C GLU A 335 -10.39 12.20 -16.60
N VAL A 336 -9.28 12.90 -16.34
CA VAL A 336 -8.05 12.80 -17.15
C VAL A 336 -7.11 11.70 -16.64
N GLY A 337 -6.82 11.68 -15.34
CA GLY A 337 -5.88 10.76 -14.71
C GLY A 337 -6.50 9.56 -13.99
N GLY A 338 -7.82 9.54 -13.75
CA GLY A 338 -8.46 8.55 -12.88
C GLY A 338 -8.05 8.71 -11.40
N MET A 339 -7.64 9.91 -11.00
CA MET A 339 -7.12 10.20 -9.67
C MET A 339 -8.26 10.60 -8.73
N VAL A 340 -8.38 9.91 -7.60
CA VAL A 340 -9.23 10.39 -6.49
C VAL A 340 -8.64 11.67 -5.89
N ILE A 341 -9.51 12.65 -5.67
CA ILE A 341 -9.22 13.91 -4.98
C ILE A 341 -10.24 14.03 -3.84
N SER A 342 -9.76 13.98 -2.61
CA SER A 342 -10.56 14.17 -1.40
C SER A 342 -10.49 15.62 -0.91
N THR A 343 -11.63 16.20 -0.56
CA THR A 343 -11.72 17.46 0.20
C THR A 343 -12.50 17.24 1.49
N TYR A 344 -12.16 18.02 2.52
CA TYR A 344 -12.78 17.94 3.85
C TYR A 344 -13.31 19.31 4.26
N GLU A 345 -14.63 19.41 4.33
CA GLU A 345 -15.34 20.62 4.74
C GLU A 345 -15.68 20.52 6.23
N ALA A 346 -15.33 21.53 7.02
CA ALA A 346 -15.83 21.64 8.38
C ALA A 346 -17.33 21.93 8.33
N LEU A 347 -18.15 20.99 8.82
CA LEU A 347 -19.54 21.25 9.11
C LEU A 347 -19.60 22.00 10.43
N ASP A 348 -19.95 23.29 10.38
CA ASP A 348 -20.51 23.98 11.54
C ASP A 348 -21.67 23.16 12.12
N SER A 349 -21.94 23.31 13.41
CA SER A 349 -22.89 22.46 14.14
C SER A 349 -24.34 22.72 13.70
N LEU A 350 -24.73 22.10 12.58
CA LEU A 350 -26.07 22.16 12.03
C LEU A 350 -27.09 21.73 13.09
N GLU A 351 -28.15 22.53 13.19
CA GLU A 351 -29.18 22.40 14.21
C GLU A 351 -29.83 21.01 14.18
N ALA A 352 -30.32 20.57 15.34
CA ALA A 352 -30.92 19.25 15.49
C ALA A 352 -32.28 19.18 14.79
N GLY A 353 -32.27 18.95 13.47
CA GLY A 353 -33.47 18.85 12.64
C GLY A 353 -34.48 17.84 13.21
N ASP A 354 -35.65 18.33 13.57
CA ASP A 354 -36.75 17.56 14.13
C ASP A 354 -37.50 16.75 13.05
N GLY A 355 -37.97 15.57 13.45
CA GLY A 355 -39.03 14.82 12.75
C GLY A 355 -38.67 14.17 11.40
N ASP A 356 -38.30 12.88 11.42
CA ASP A 356 -39.12 11.82 10.79
C ASP A 356 -38.65 10.40 11.21
N GLY A 357 -39.48 9.38 10.94
CA GLY A 357 -39.45 7.97 11.36
C GLY A 357 -38.24 7.09 11.02
N GLY A 358 -37.07 7.66 10.77
CA GLY A 358 -35.84 6.89 10.48
C GLY A 358 -35.46 5.89 11.58
N SER A 359 -34.89 4.76 11.17
CA SER A 359 -34.41 3.69 12.07
C SER A 359 -33.20 4.14 12.90
N ALA A 360 -32.82 3.37 13.92
CA ALA A 360 -31.73 3.74 14.83
C ALA A 360 -30.39 4.00 14.08
N GLY A 361 -30.11 3.26 13.01
CA GLY A 361 -28.91 3.44 12.19
C GLY A 361 -28.88 4.80 11.46
N SER A 362 -29.99 5.25 10.88
CA SER A 362 -30.04 6.54 10.19
C SER A 362 -30.04 7.75 11.14
N LYS A 363 -30.28 7.52 12.44
CA LYS A 363 -30.21 8.56 13.49
C LYS A 363 -28.81 8.73 14.07
N LEU A 364 -27.94 7.72 13.95
CA LEU A 364 -26.50 7.83 14.21
C LEU A 364 -25.79 8.54 13.05
N ALA A 365 -25.99 8.08 11.81
CA ALA A 365 -25.35 8.64 10.60
C ALA A 365 -25.70 10.11 10.27
N ARG A 366 -26.60 10.76 11.05
CA ARG A 366 -26.97 12.18 10.91
C ARG A 366 -26.61 13.02 12.14
N ARG A 367 -25.86 12.49 13.11
CA ARG A 367 -25.56 13.20 14.37
C ARG A 367 -24.09 13.05 14.78
N GLN A 368 -23.36 14.17 14.64
CA GLN A 368 -22.03 14.45 15.22
C GLN A 368 -20.82 13.79 14.53
N GLY A 369 -20.44 14.31 13.35
CA GLY A 369 -19.08 14.22 12.80
C GLY A 369 -18.51 12.82 12.58
N ASN A 370 -17.17 12.74 12.60
CA ASN A 370 -16.45 11.48 12.38
C ASN A 370 -16.37 10.61 13.65
N ALA A 371 -17.46 10.57 14.42
CA ALA A 371 -17.57 9.81 15.66
C ALA A 371 -17.37 8.31 15.40
N GLY A 372 -16.58 7.65 16.25
CA GLY A 372 -16.21 6.24 16.02
C GLY A 372 -15.35 6.01 14.78
N PHE A 373 -14.76 7.07 14.20
CA PHE A 373 -14.00 7.04 12.95
C PHE A 373 -14.80 6.53 11.75
N LEU A 374 -16.09 6.87 11.71
CA LEU A 374 -17.00 6.62 10.59
C LEU A 374 -17.21 7.89 9.76
N ASN A 375 -17.36 7.78 8.42
CA ASN A 375 -17.84 8.86 7.56
C ASN A 375 -18.74 8.33 6.41
N HIS A 376 -18.68 8.91 5.21
CA HIS A 376 -19.47 8.47 4.03
C HIS A 376 -18.78 7.39 3.18
N PHE A 377 -17.45 7.30 3.27
CA PHE A 377 -16.59 6.49 2.41
C PHE A 377 -15.91 5.38 3.22
N TYR A 378 -16.05 4.13 2.78
CA TYR A 378 -15.55 2.97 3.52
C TYR A 378 -14.03 2.78 3.42
N ASP A 379 -13.36 3.42 2.45
CA ASP A 379 -11.89 3.45 2.38
C ASP A 379 -11.28 4.35 3.46
N ASP A 380 -11.82 5.56 3.66
CA ASP A 380 -11.49 6.48 4.76
C ASP A 380 -11.56 5.78 6.12
N GLU A 381 -12.64 5.03 6.35
CA GLU A 381 -12.87 4.22 7.54
C GLU A 381 -11.83 3.10 7.67
N GLY A 382 -11.58 2.37 6.57
CA GLY A 382 -10.60 1.28 6.53
C GLY A 382 -9.17 1.72 6.87
N TRP A 383 -8.77 2.94 6.49
CA TRP A 383 -7.48 3.50 6.88
C TRP A 383 -7.36 3.70 8.40
N TRP A 384 -8.42 4.16 9.06
CA TRP A 384 -8.44 4.26 10.53
C TRP A 384 -8.47 2.90 11.22
N ALA A 385 -9.20 1.91 10.68
CA ALA A 385 -9.17 0.55 11.22
C ALA A 385 -7.75 -0.04 11.21
N LEU A 386 -6.99 0.11 10.11
CA LEU A 386 -5.59 -0.33 10.05
C LEU A 386 -4.67 0.47 10.99
N ALA A 387 -4.86 1.79 11.10
CA ALA A 387 -4.11 2.63 12.02
C ALA A 387 -4.32 2.24 13.50
N TRP A 388 -5.55 1.88 13.87
CA TRP A 388 -5.88 1.42 15.23
C TRP A 388 -5.42 -0.01 15.50
N ILE A 389 -5.47 -0.91 14.52
CA ILE A 389 -4.84 -2.24 14.61
C ILE A 389 -3.33 -2.11 14.86
N ARG A 390 -2.62 -1.28 14.09
CA ARG A 390 -1.18 -1.09 14.29
C ARG A 390 -0.86 -0.35 15.59
N SER A 391 -1.72 0.58 16.02
CA SER A 391 -1.59 1.21 17.34
C SER A 391 -1.77 0.20 18.49
N PHE A 392 -2.62 -0.81 18.34
CA PHE A 392 -2.73 -1.93 19.28
C PHE A 392 -1.50 -2.87 19.22
N ASP A 393 -0.95 -3.12 18.03
CA ASP A 393 0.29 -3.90 17.86
C ASP A 393 1.47 -3.31 18.63
N VAL A 394 1.49 -1.99 18.82
CA VAL A 394 2.52 -1.27 19.58
C VAL A 394 2.11 -1.08 21.04
N PHE A 395 1.06 -0.30 21.30
CA PHE A 395 0.75 0.25 22.61
C PHE A 395 -0.11 -0.67 23.50
N LYS A 396 -0.67 -1.75 22.95
CA LYS A 396 -1.52 -2.76 23.65
C LYS A 396 -2.81 -2.23 24.29
N GLU A 397 -3.14 -0.96 24.11
CA GLU A 397 -4.42 -0.38 24.52
C GLU A 397 -5.58 -1.00 23.75
N ARG A 398 -6.34 -1.88 24.40
CA ARG A 398 -7.40 -2.69 23.77
C ARG A 398 -8.50 -1.83 23.11
N ALA A 399 -8.73 -0.60 23.58
CA ALA A 399 -9.67 0.35 22.98
C ALA A 399 -9.37 0.66 21.49
N TYR A 400 -8.11 0.58 21.05
CA TYR A 400 -7.76 0.74 19.63
C TYR A 400 -8.26 -0.47 18.81
N LEU A 401 -8.08 -1.69 19.31
CA LEU A 401 -8.57 -2.89 18.62
C LEU A 401 -10.11 -3.02 18.68
N ASP A 402 -10.74 -2.63 19.80
CA ASP A 402 -12.21 -2.51 19.88
C ASP A 402 -12.76 -1.54 18.82
N MET A 403 -12.11 -0.38 18.64
CA MET A 403 -12.49 0.60 17.61
C MET A 403 -12.35 0.04 16.20
N ALA A 404 -11.27 -0.70 15.90
CA ALA A 404 -11.11 -1.35 14.59
C ALA A 404 -12.17 -2.44 14.32
N GLU A 405 -12.58 -3.19 15.34
CA GLU A 405 -13.68 -4.16 15.24
C GLU A 405 -15.03 -3.45 14.96
N ASP A 406 -15.28 -2.29 15.55
CA ASP A 406 -16.51 -1.51 15.34
C ASP A 406 -16.52 -0.76 14.00
N ILE A 407 -15.39 -0.21 13.54
CA ILE A 407 -15.26 0.33 12.17
C ILE A 407 -15.54 -0.75 11.14
N PHE A 408 -14.95 -1.94 11.29
CA PHE A 408 -15.20 -3.06 10.39
C PHE A 408 -16.68 -3.46 10.36
N THR A 409 -17.37 -3.35 11.52
CA THR A 409 -18.82 -3.61 11.62
C THR A 409 -19.66 -2.57 10.86
N ASP A 410 -19.13 -1.36 10.55
CA ASP A 410 -19.77 -0.45 9.59
C ASP A 410 -19.43 -0.83 8.15
N MET A 411 -18.16 -1.17 7.84
CA MET A 411 -17.72 -1.63 6.51
C MET A 411 -18.50 -2.85 6.01
N GLU A 412 -18.89 -3.79 6.88
CA GLU A 412 -19.75 -4.93 6.50
C GLU A 412 -21.10 -4.48 5.88
N LYS A 413 -21.61 -3.28 6.22
CA LYS A 413 -22.83 -2.68 5.64
C LYS A 413 -22.63 -2.19 4.20
N GLY A 414 -21.39 -2.14 3.73
CA GLY A 414 -21.02 -1.87 2.35
C GLY A 414 -20.96 -3.12 1.46
N VAL A 415 -21.15 -4.34 1.99
CA VAL A 415 -21.05 -5.59 1.21
C VAL A 415 -22.41 -6.01 0.65
N ASP A 416 -22.44 -6.45 -0.61
CA ASP A 416 -23.56 -7.17 -1.25
C ASP A 416 -23.12 -7.96 -2.49
N ASP A 417 -24.05 -8.71 -3.09
CA ASP A 417 -23.81 -9.63 -4.21
C ASP A 417 -23.71 -8.97 -5.60
N VAL A 418 -23.81 -7.63 -5.72
CA VAL A 418 -23.53 -6.93 -6.99
C VAL A 418 -22.06 -7.14 -7.34
N CYS A 419 -21.71 -7.39 -8.61
CA CYS A 419 -20.38 -7.90 -8.99
C CYS A 419 -20.02 -9.28 -8.40
N GLY A 420 -21.01 -10.06 -7.94
CA GLY A 420 -20.80 -11.37 -7.31
C GLY A 420 -20.18 -11.28 -5.90
N GLY A 421 -20.21 -10.12 -5.27
CA GLY A 421 -19.58 -9.84 -3.97
C GLY A 421 -18.86 -8.49 -3.94
N GLY A 422 -17.98 -8.32 -2.96
CA GLY A 422 -17.22 -7.08 -2.81
C GLY A 422 -17.96 -5.98 -2.03
N ILE A 423 -17.18 -5.08 -1.44
CA ILE A 423 -17.65 -3.89 -0.73
C ILE A 423 -17.76 -2.69 -1.70
N TRP A 424 -18.78 -1.86 -1.52
CA TRP A 424 -18.92 -0.56 -2.18
C TRP A 424 -17.91 0.46 -1.66
N TRP A 425 -17.45 1.39 -2.50
CA TRP A 425 -16.54 2.47 -2.08
C TRP A 425 -17.15 3.38 -1.00
N ASN A 426 -18.46 3.67 -1.11
CA ASN A 426 -19.14 4.60 -0.24
C ASN A 426 -20.60 4.21 -0.01
N LYS A 427 -21.27 4.96 0.87
CA LYS A 427 -22.65 4.68 1.31
C LYS A 427 -23.72 5.00 0.25
N ASP A 428 -23.35 5.62 -0.88
CA ASP A 428 -24.22 5.78 -2.06
C ASP A 428 -24.30 4.52 -2.94
N ARG A 429 -23.41 3.54 -2.76
CA ARG A 429 -23.37 2.27 -3.52
C ARG A 429 -23.37 2.44 -5.06
N LYS A 430 -22.46 3.27 -5.58
CA LYS A 430 -22.32 3.54 -7.03
C LYS A 430 -21.09 2.95 -7.71
N TYR A 431 -20.03 2.65 -6.96
CA TYR A 431 -18.75 2.16 -7.49
C TYR A 431 -18.12 1.14 -6.52
N LYS A 432 -17.56 0.04 -7.04
CA LYS A 432 -16.71 -0.90 -6.29
C LYS A 432 -15.28 -0.77 -6.81
N ASN A 433 -14.41 -0.14 -6.03
CA ASN A 433 -12.99 0.04 -6.34
C ASN A 433 -12.10 -0.96 -5.60
N ALA A 434 -10.88 -1.14 -6.11
CA ALA A 434 -9.89 -2.07 -5.58
C ALA A 434 -9.53 -1.71 -4.13
N ILE A 435 -9.17 -0.46 -3.84
CA ILE A 435 -8.67 -0.05 -2.52
C ILE A 435 -9.63 -0.38 -1.37
N THR A 436 -10.93 -0.11 -1.49
CA THR A 436 -11.90 -0.41 -0.41
C THR A 436 -12.01 -1.91 -0.18
N ASN A 437 -11.92 -2.70 -1.25
CA ASN A 437 -11.98 -4.16 -1.20
C ASN A 437 -10.70 -4.78 -0.64
N GLU A 438 -9.54 -4.24 -0.99
CA GLU A 438 -8.25 -4.61 -0.41
C GLU A 438 -8.15 -4.24 1.07
N LEU A 439 -8.62 -3.05 1.46
CA LEU A 439 -8.71 -2.61 2.85
C LEU A 439 -9.59 -3.56 3.67
N TYR A 440 -10.83 -3.79 3.23
CA TYR A 440 -11.77 -4.69 3.91
C TYR A 440 -11.19 -6.11 4.07
N PHE A 441 -10.60 -6.67 3.01
CA PHE A 441 -9.87 -7.94 3.06
C PHE A 441 -8.72 -7.91 4.09
N THR A 442 -7.88 -6.87 4.05
CA THR A 442 -6.69 -6.74 4.90
C THR A 442 -7.04 -6.55 6.37
N ILE A 443 -8.08 -5.79 6.67
CA ILE A 443 -8.60 -5.59 8.03
C ILE A 443 -9.15 -6.91 8.57
N ALA A 444 -9.95 -7.64 7.78
CA ALA A 444 -10.46 -8.96 8.18
C ALA A 444 -9.31 -9.95 8.50
N ALA A 445 -8.29 -10.02 7.64
CA ALA A 445 -7.10 -10.85 7.89
C ALA A 445 -6.34 -10.41 9.16
N SER A 446 -6.20 -9.09 9.36
CA SER A 446 -5.48 -8.51 10.50
C SER A 446 -6.20 -8.70 11.83
N LEU A 447 -7.53 -8.57 11.85
CA LEU A 447 -8.36 -8.83 13.03
C LEU A 447 -8.32 -10.32 13.42
N ALA A 448 -8.36 -11.24 12.44
CA ALA A 448 -8.26 -12.68 12.68
C ALA A 448 -6.93 -13.11 13.34
N ASN A 449 -5.82 -12.39 13.11
CA ASN A 449 -4.54 -12.61 13.81
C ASN A 449 -4.51 -12.08 15.26
N ARG A 450 -5.52 -11.29 15.70
CA ARG A 450 -5.42 -10.45 16.92
C ARG A 450 -6.58 -10.62 17.90
N ASP A 451 -7.81 -10.86 17.43
CA ASP A 451 -8.97 -11.13 18.29
C ASP A 451 -9.07 -12.61 18.67
N VAL A 452 -8.25 -13.01 19.63
CA VAL A 452 -8.28 -14.35 20.23
C VAL A 452 -9.22 -14.46 21.45
N LYS A 453 -10.04 -13.44 21.77
CA LYS A 453 -10.74 -13.37 23.08
C LYS A 453 -12.13 -12.72 23.16
N ARG A 454 -12.67 -11.99 22.16
CA ARG A 454 -13.98 -11.33 22.30
C ARG A 454 -14.98 -11.47 21.16
N ARG A 455 -14.57 -11.37 19.89
CA ARG A 455 -15.45 -11.67 18.75
C ARG A 455 -14.95 -12.98 18.10
N ARG A 456 -15.05 -13.09 16.77
CA ARG A 456 -15.00 -14.38 16.07
C ARG A 456 -13.78 -14.42 15.14
N PRO A 457 -12.59 -14.89 15.58
CA PRO A 457 -11.41 -14.97 14.70
C PRO A 457 -11.68 -15.81 13.46
N ASP A 458 -12.43 -16.90 13.61
CA ASP A 458 -12.85 -17.75 12.48
C ASP A 458 -13.76 -17.02 11.49
N ALA A 459 -14.64 -16.12 11.95
CA ALA A 459 -15.48 -15.34 11.04
C ALA A 459 -14.68 -14.27 10.29
N TYR A 460 -13.76 -13.57 10.96
CA TYR A 460 -12.84 -12.63 10.31
C TYR A 460 -11.95 -13.34 9.28
N ARG A 461 -11.42 -14.52 9.64
CA ARG A 461 -10.68 -15.42 8.74
C ARG A 461 -11.52 -15.82 7.53
N ASP A 462 -12.75 -16.28 7.74
CA ASP A 462 -13.62 -16.79 6.66
C ASP A 462 -14.22 -15.67 5.81
N ILE A 463 -14.29 -14.43 6.32
CA ILE A 463 -14.49 -13.23 5.49
C ILE A 463 -13.22 -13.00 4.64
N ALA A 464 -12.03 -12.94 5.24
CA ALA A 464 -10.79 -12.65 4.52
C ALA A 464 -10.50 -13.68 3.40
N VAL A 465 -10.69 -14.97 3.66
CA VAL A 465 -10.54 -16.05 2.66
C VAL A 465 -11.53 -15.87 1.50
N ARG A 466 -12.81 -15.60 1.77
CA ARG A 466 -13.82 -15.39 0.71
C ARG A 466 -13.62 -14.09 -0.05
N HIS A 467 -13.23 -13.01 0.62
CA HIS A 467 -13.00 -11.72 -0.03
C HIS A 467 -11.74 -11.73 -0.89
N TRP A 468 -10.71 -12.48 -0.49
CA TRP A 468 -9.54 -12.74 -1.35
C TRP A 468 -9.88 -13.61 -2.56
N ALA A 469 -10.76 -14.62 -2.40
CA ALA A 469 -11.27 -15.39 -3.54
C ALA A 469 -12.07 -14.51 -4.51
N TRP A 470 -12.92 -13.61 -3.99
CA TRP A 470 -13.64 -12.63 -4.81
C TRP A 470 -12.70 -11.63 -5.50
N LEU A 471 -11.69 -11.09 -4.81
CA LEU A 471 -10.71 -10.16 -5.39
C LEU A 471 -10.00 -10.79 -6.60
N GLN A 472 -9.54 -12.03 -6.49
CA GLN A 472 -8.95 -12.79 -7.62
C GLN A 472 -9.96 -13.03 -8.77
N ALA A 473 -11.24 -13.23 -8.46
CA ALA A 473 -12.30 -13.49 -9.44
C ALA A 473 -12.91 -12.22 -10.07
N SER A 474 -12.73 -11.04 -9.45
CA SER A 474 -13.34 -9.76 -9.84
C SER A 474 -12.94 -9.27 -11.24
N GLY A 475 -11.79 -9.74 -11.75
CA GLY A 475 -11.19 -9.25 -12.98
C GLY A 475 -10.45 -7.90 -12.86
N MET A 476 -10.36 -7.31 -11.65
CA MET A 476 -9.60 -6.06 -11.43
C MET A 476 -8.09 -6.23 -11.66
N GLN A 477 -7.54 -7.44 -11.45
CA GLN A 477 -6.15 -7.74 -11.77
C GLN A 477 -5.96 -7.96 -13.28
N ASN A 478 -5.11 -7.14 -13.91
CA ASN A 478 -4.87 -7.14 -15.34
C ASN A 478 -3.76 -8.11 -15.78
N SER A 479 -3.53 -8.19 -17.09
CA SER A 479 -2.53 -9.07 -17.72
C SER A 479 -1.07 -8.76 -17.37
N GLU A 480 -0.79 -7.63 -16.72
CA GLU A 480 0.54 -7.29 -16.20
C GLU A 480 0.72 -7.70 -14.73
N GLY A 481 -0.32 -8.24 -14.09
CA GLY A 481 -0.35 -8.63 -12.68
C GLY A 481 -0.76 -7.50 -11.73
N LEU A 482 -1.16 -6.34 -12.25
CA LEU A 482 -1.53 -5.15 -11.46
C LEU A 482 -3.04 -5.01 -11.32
N PHE A 483 -3.51 -4.49 -10.18
CA PHE A 483 -4.91 -4.12 -9.97
C PHE A 483 -5.20 -2.75 -10.60
N ASN A 484 -6.16 -2.71 -11.53
CA ASN A 484 -6.81 -1.46 -11.99
C ASN A 484 -7.64 -0.85 -10.85
N ASP A 485 -8.03 0.42 -10.97
CA ASP A 485 -8.73 1.12 -9.89
C ASP A 485 -10.06 0.49 -9.47
N GLY A 486 -10.83 -0.13 -10.39
CA GLY A 486 -12.12 -0.71 -9.99
C GLY A 486 -12.94 -1.37 -11.09
N LEU A 487 -14.25 -1.44 -10.82
CA LEU A 487 -15.22 -2.16 -11.63
C LEU A 487 -16.27 -1.22 -12.26
N ASP A 488 -16.44 -1.37 -13.57
CA ASP A 488 -17.65 -0.92 -14.27
C ASP A 488 -18.79 -1.93 -14.01
N ILE A 489 -19.97 -1.41 -13.71
CA ILE A 489 -21.15 -2.21 -13.34
C ILE A 489 -22.14 -2.23 -14.50
N ASN A 490 -22.37 -3.40 -15.08
CA ASN A 490 -23.26 -3.58 -16.22
C ASN A 490 -24.73 -3.60 -15.75
N ALA A 491 -25.65 -3.28 -16.67
CA ALA A 491 -27.09 -3.20 -16.39
C ALA A 491 -27.75 -4.51 -15.90
N ASN A 492 -27.04 -5.64 -15.96
CA ASN A 492 -27.44 -6.96 -15.45
C ASN A 492 -26.84 -7.30 -14.07
N GLY A 493 -26.10 -6.38 -13.43
CA GLY A 493 -25.43 -6.59 -12.13
C GLY A 493 -24.09 -7.33 -12.19
N THR A 494 -23.68 -7.81 -13.38
CA THR A 494 -22.30 -8.32 -13.60
C THR A 494 -21.34 -7.15 -13.79
N CYS A 495 -20.05 -7.36 -13.51
CA CYS A 495 -19.06 -6.29 -13.53
C CYS A 495 -17.80 -6.69 -14.30
N THR A 496 -17.06 -5.68 -14.75
CA THR A 496 -15.81 -5.82 -15.51
C THR A 496 -14.80 -4.78 -15.01
N SER A 497 -13.50 -5.09 -15.05
CA SER A 497 -12.48 -4.07 -14.77
C SER A 497 -12.67 -2.86 -15.68
N ASN A 498 -12.66 -1.68 -15.06
CA ASN A 498 -12.72 -0.38 -15.75
C ASN A 498 -11.43 -0.04 -16.50
N LYS A 499 -10.37 -0.83 -16.32
CA LYS A 499 -9.05 -0.68 -16.94
C LYS A 499 -8.36 0.66 -16.65
N GLN A 500 -8.81 1.38 -15.62
CA GLN A 500 -8.26 2.67 -15.21
C GLN A 500 -6.88 2.51 -14.54
N GLN A 501 -6.25 3.64 -14.18
CA GLN A 501 -4.88 3.72 -13.68
C GLN A 501 -4.57 2.66 -12.60
N THR A 502 -3.39 2.06 -12.72
CA THR A 502 -2.80 1.16 -11.72
C THR A 502 -2.02 2.01 -10.71
N TRP A 503 -2.70 2.46 -9.67
CA TRP A 503 -2.09 3.22 -8.57
C TRP A 503 -1.22 2.33 -7.67
N THR A 504 -0.11 2.82 -7.11
CA THR A 504 0.79 1.95 -6.33
C THR A 504 0.14 1.36 -5.08
N TYR A 505 -0.77 2.10 -4.42
CA TYR A 505 -1.44 1.63 -3.20
C TYR A 505 -2.34 0.39 -3.38
N ASN A 506 -3.01 0.24 -4.53
CA ASN A 506 -3.77 -0.97 -4.94
C ASN A 506 -2.84 -2.17 -5.25
N GLN A 507 -1.54 -1.92 -5.43
CA GLN A 507 -0.53 -2.99 -5.53
C GLN A 507 0.12 -3.26 -4.17
N GLY A 508 -0.24 -2.47 -3.15
CA GLY A 508 0.39 -2.42 -1.83
C GLY A 508 -0.47 -3.07 -0.76
N VAL A 509 -1.70 -2.59 -0.56
CA VAL A 509 -2.58 -3.08 0.54
C VAL A 509 -2.81 -4.58 0.42
N VAL A 510 -3.06 -5.09 -0.80
CA VAL A 510 -3.12 -6.53 -1.09
C VAL A 510 -1.89 -7.34 -0.62
N LEU A 511 -0.68 -6.78 -0.61
CA LEU A 511 0.53 -7.47 -0.11
C LEU A 511 0.47 -7.67 1.41
N GLY A 512 0.02 -6.65 2.14
CA GLY A 512 -0.17 -6.69 3.59
C GLY A 512 -1.28 -7.67 3.96
N GLY A 513 -2.43 -7.58 3.27
CA GLY A 513 -3.54 -8.52 3.44
C GLY A 513 -3.15 -9.97 3.17
N LEU A 514 -2.30 -10.23 2.17
CA LEU A 514 -1.80 -11.58 1.87
C LEU A 514 -0.81 -12.10 2.92
N ALA A 515 0.06 -11.23 3.46
CA ALA A 515 0.97 -11.57 4.55
C ALA A 515 0.21 -11.90 5.85
N GLU A 516 -0.79 -11.08 6.20
CA GLU A 516 -1.68 -11.30 7.34
C GLU A 516 -2.54 -12.57 7.14
N LEU A 517 -3.14 -12.78 5.96
CA LEU A 517 -3.92 -13.99 5.64
C LEU A 517 -3.05 -15.25 5.69
N HIS A 518 -1.80 -15.19 5.23
CA HIS A 518 -0.85 -16.29 5.36
C HIS A 518 -0.58 -16.65 6.84
N ALA A 519 -0.44 -15.66 7.72
CA ALA A 519 -0.23 -15.93 9.15
C ALA A 519 -1.42 -16.64 9.82
N VAL A 520 -2.67 -16.34 9.40
CA VAL A 520 -3.87 -17.05 9.89
C VAL A 520 -4.03 -18.44 9.26
N THR A 521 -3.86 -18.55 7.94
CA THR A 521 -4.27 -19.74 7.16
C THR A 521 -3.15 -20.74 6.89
N ARG A 522 -1.89 -20.30 6.97
CA ARG A 522 -0.68 -21.06 6.58
C ARG A 522 -0.65 -21.54 5.12
N GLN A 523 -1.49 -20.99 4.25
CA GLN A 523 -1.49 -21.28 2.82
C GLN A 523 -0.26 -20.65 2.15
N GLY A 524 0.64 -21.48 1.59
CA GLY A 524 1.93 -21.03 1.07
C GLY A 524 1.85 -20.21 -0.23
N ASP A 525 0.86 -20.47 -1.09
CA ASP A 525 0.70 -19.80 -2.38
C ASP A 525 0.36 -18.30 -2.24
N LEU A 526 -0.19 -17.88 -1.10
CA LEU A 526 -0.51 -16.48 -0.80
C LEU A 526 0.74 -15.58 -0.88
N LEU A 527 1.88 -16.05 -0.37
CA LEU A 527 3.13 -15.28 -0.43
C LEU A 527 3.70 -15.23 -1.85
N ASP A 528 3.62 -16.33 -2.62
CA ASP A 528 4.04 -16.33 -4.03
C ASP A 528 3.11 -15.54 -4.95
N LYS A 529 1.85 -15.31 -4.56
CA LYS A 529 0.93 -14.38 -5.21
C LYS A 529 1.31 -12.94 -4.87
N ALA A 530 1.54 -12.64 -3.59
CA ALA A 530 1.98 -11.32 -3.13
C ALA A 530 3.31 -10.91 -3.78
N PHE A 531 4.32 -11.80 -3.81
CA PHE A 531 5.60 -11.50 -4.46
C PHE A 531 5.47 -11.22 -5.96
N ARG A 532 4.56 -11.90 -6.67
CA ARG A 532 4.30 -11.60 -8.09
C ARG A 532 3.66 -10.23 -8.30
N ILE A 533 2.75 -9.81 -7.43
CA ILE A 533 2.17 -8.45 -7.46
C ILE A 533 3.26 -7.40 -7.16
N ALA A 534 4.08 -7.64 -6.13
CA ALA A 534 5.18 -6.76 -5.76
C ALA A 534 6.24 -6.62 -6.88
N GLU A 535 6.66 -7.74 -7.50
CA GLU A 535 7.64 -7.77 -8.57
C GLU A 535 7.10 -7.07 -9.84
N ALA A 536 5.81 -7.25 -10.16
CA ALA A 536 5.14 -6.51 -11.23
C ALA A 536 5.10 -5.00 -10.94
N ALA A 537 4.64 -4.59 -9.75
CA ALA A 537 4.53 -3.18 -9.36
C ALA A 537 5.89 -2.47 -9.37
N VAL A 538 6.93 -3.09 -8.78
CA VAL A 538 8.31 -2.59 -8.83
C VAL A 538 8.79 -2.43 -10.27
N SER A 539 8.50 -3.39 -11.16
CA SER A 539 8.92 -3.34 -12.57
C SER A 539 8.14 -2.35 -13.44
N LYS A 540 6.94 -1.93 -13.03
CA LYS A 540 6.00 -1.17 -13.88
C LYS A 540 5.78 0.27 -13.41
N LEU A 541 5.81 0.51 -12.10
CA LEU A 541 5.50 1.79 -11.47
C LEU A 541 6.78 2.54 -11.02
N SER A 542 7.96 2.03 -11.38
CA SER A 542 9.24 2.74 -11.19
C SER A 542 9.62 3.61 -12.40
N ASN A 543 10.43 4.64 -12.17
CA ASN A 543 11.17 5.33 -13.22
C ASN A 543 12.38 4.48 -13.70
N SER A 544 13.13 4.98 -14.68
CA SER A 544 14.32 4.31 -15.23
C SER A 544 15.50 4.15 -14.25
N GLU A 545 15.44 4.81 -13.09
CA GLU A 545 16.44 4.68 -12.02
C GLU A 545 16.02 3.64 -10.95
N GLY A 546 14.82 3.04 -11.07
CA GLY A 546 14.27 2.13 -10.08
C GLY A 546 13.68 2.83 -8.85
N ILE A 547 13.26 4.09 -9.00
CA ILE A 547 12.53 4.87 -7.98
C ILE A 547 11.04 4.84 -8.28
N LEU A 548 10.22 4.55 -7.27
CA LEU A 548 8.76 4.47 -7.37
C LEU A 548 8.16 5.84 -7.71
N LYS A 549 7.20 5.85 -8.63
CA LYS A 549 6.45 7.04 -9.02
C LYS A 549 4.97 6.75 -9.28
N GLU A 550 4.13 7.74 -9.10
CA GLU A 550 2.77 7.74 -9.65
C GLU A 550 2.74 8.30 -11.09
N SER A 551 1.62 8.13 -11.80
CA SER A 551 1.42 8.66 -13.16
C SER A 551 1.36 10.20 -13.22
N CYS A 552 1.01 10.83 -12.11
CA CYS A 552 0.88 12.28 -11.91
C CYS A 552 2.21 13.01 -11.61
N GLU A 553 3.31 12.29 -11.37
CA GLU A 553 4.63 12.89 -11.16
C GLU A 553 5.29 13.33 -12.49
N PRO A 554 5.98 14.49 -12.52
CA PRO A 554 6.28 15.39 -11.41
C PRO A 554 5.25 16.52 -11.21
N ASN A 555 4.13 16.52 -11.95
CA ASN A 555 3.24 17.68 -12.08
C ASN A 555 2.33 17.90 -10.86
N GLY A 556 2.01 16.85 -10.10
CA GLY A 556 1.31 16.93 -8.81
C GLY A 556 0.19 15.91 -8.67
N CYS A 557 0.10 15.30 -7.49
CA CYS A 557 -0.71 14.10 -7.22
C CYS A 557 -1.85 14.33 -6.21
N GLY A 558 -2.40 15.56 -6.17
CA GLY A 558 -3.39 15.94 -5.16
C GLY A 558 -2.83 15.81 -3.72
N GLN A 559 -3.72 15.59 -2.75
CA GLN A 559 -3.33 15.14 -1.41
C GLN A 559 -3.27 13.61 -1.35
N ASP A 560 -4.27 12.94 -1.92
CA ASP A 560 -4.44 11.49 -1.88
C ASP A 560 -3.29 10.73 -2.55
N GLY A 561 -3.00 11.05 -3.82
CA GLY A 561 -1.98 10.37 -4.61
C GLY A 561 -0.55 10.56 -4.10
N ALA A 562 -0.29 11.62 -3.32
CA ALA A 562 0.98 11.78 -2.62
C ALA A 562 1.25 10.65 -1.62
N GLN A 563 0.20 10.08 -1.00
CA GLN A 563 0.31 9.05 0.03
C GLN A 563 0.56 7.63 -0.51
N PHE A 564 0.21 7.38 -1.78
CA PHE A 564 0.10 6.02 -2.33
C PHE A 564 1.41 5.23 -2.28
N LYS A 565 2.52 5.88 -2.63
CA LYS A 565 3.86 5.26 -2.67
C LYS A 565 4.33 4.76 -1.30
N GLY A 566 4.09 5.52 -0.24
CA GLY A 566 4.40 5.10 1.12
C GLY A 566 3.62 3.86 1.54
N ILE A 567 2.32 3.83 1.24
CA ILE A 567 1.45 2.67 1.49
C ILE A 567 1.97 1.42 0.76
N PHE A 568 2.42 1.55 -0.49
CA PHE A 568 3.05 0.43 -1.20
C PHE A 568 4.31 -0.08 -0.47
N VAL A 569 5.24 0.81 -0.14
CA VAL A 569 6.50 0.41 0.51
C VAL A 569 6.29 -0.15 1.93
N ARG A 570 5.33 0.39 2.69
CA ARG A 570 4.94 -0.10 4.03
C ARG A 570 4.42 -1.54 4.00
N ASN A 571 3.66 -1.89 2.97
CA ASN A 571 3.14 -3.26 2.80
C ASN A 571 4.18 -4.19 2.16
N LEU A 572 5.03 -3.70 1.25
CA LEU A 572 6.18 -4.44 0.72
C LEU A 572 7.16 -4.85 1.84
N ARG A 573 7.43 -3.93 2.78
CA ARG A 573 8.16 -4.19 4.03
C ARG A 573 7.51 -5.31 4.85
N THR A 574 6.18 -5.27 5.00
CA THR A 574 5.42 -6.27 5.76
C THR A 574 5.52 -7.65 5.12
N LEU A 575 5.38 -7.75 3.79
CA LEU A 575 5.56 -8.99 3.02
C LEU A 575 6.98 -9.55 3.14
N TRP A 576 8.01 -8.70 2.95
CA TRP A 576 9.41 -9.11 3.11
C TRP A 576 9.71 -9.58 4.54
N GLY A 577 9.12 -8.94 5.56
CA GLY A 577 9.25 -9.35 6.96
C GLY A 577 8.71 -10.75 7.27
N VAL A 578 7.72 -11.23 6.51
CA VAL A 578 7.17 -12.60 6.63
C VAL A 578 8.00 -13.63 5.85
N SER A 579 8.66 -13.21 4.75
CA SER A 579 9.58 -14.07 3.99
C SER A 579 10.75 -13.26 3.39
N PRO A 580 11.87 -13.10 4.11
CA PRO A 580 12.98 -12.22 3.70
C PRO A 580 13.85 -12.80 2.56
N SER A 581 13.37 -13.85 1.89
CA SER A 581 14.09 -14.63 0.87
C SER A 581 14.18 -13.98 -0.53
N ARG A 582 13.80 -12.69 -0.66
CA ARG A 582 13.76 -11.94 -1.93
C ARG A 582 14.71 -10.73 -1.91
N PRO A 583 16.04 -10.91 -2.16
CA PRO A 583 17.01 -9.81 -2.18
C PRO A 583 16.66 -8.62 -3.11
N PRO A 584 16.07 -8.80 -4.31
CA PRO A 584 15.72 -7.66 -5.17
C PRO A 584 14.73 -6.68 -4.51
N LEU A 585 13.85 -7.16 -3.63
CA LEU A 585 12.87 -6.31 -2.93
C LEU A 585 13.49 -5.57 -1.74
N ARG A 586 14.47 -6.17 -1.05
CA ARG A 586 15.36 -5.46 -0.09
C ARG A 586 16.06 -4.30 -0.79
N GLU A 587 16.74 -4.59 -1.89
CA GLU A 587 17.48 -3.58 -2.66
C GLU A 587 16.58 -2.52 -3.31
N PHE A 588 15.30 -2.83 -3.54
CA PHE A 588 14.30 -1.85 -3.94
C PHE A 588 13.93 -0.90 -2.79
N ILE A 589 13.63 -1.43 -1.60
CA ILE A 589 13.30 -0.64 -0.40
C ILE A 589 14.44 0.33 -0.06
N LEU A 590 15.68 -0.18 0.03
CA LEU A 590 16.86 0.65 0.30
C LEU A 590 17.05 1.73 -0.78
N ARG A 591 16.73 1.42 -2.05
CA ARG A 591 16.80 2.42 -3.13
C ARG A 591 15.81 3.57 -2.98
N GLN A 592 14.62 3.31 -2.43
CA GLN A 592 13.67 4.39 -2.15
C GLN A 592 14.21 5.27 -1.03
N ALA A 593 14.59 4.67 0.11
CA ALA A 593 15.07 5.39 1.28
C ALA A 593 16.32 6.25 1.04
N ASP A 594 17.31 5.72 0.31
CA ASP A 594 18.51 6.47 -0.09
C ASP A 594 18.16 7.65 -1.00
N SER A 595 17.31 7.44 -2.01
CA SER A 595 16.96 8.48 -2.97
C SER A 595 16.15 9.57 -2.30
N ILE A 596 15.20 9.20 -1.44
CA ILE A 596 14.42 10.12 -0.62
C ILE A 596 15.34 11.01 0.23
N TRP A 597 16.23 10.41 1.03
CA TRP A 597 17.05 11.18 1.96
C TRP A 597 18.10 12.07 1.27
N ASN A 598 18.62 11.64 0.12
CA ASN A 598 19.73 12.32 -0.55
C ASN A 598 19.28 13.25 -1.70
N ARG A 599 18.05 13.14 -2.21
CA ARG A 599 17.56 13.90 -3.38
C ARG A 599 16.19 14.56 -3.19
N ASP A 600 15.34 14.06 -2.30
CA ASP A 600 13.97 14.53 -2.06
C ASP A 600 13.75 15.08 -0.63
N ARG A 601 14.86 15.47 0.03
CA ARG A 601 14.87 16.04 1.38
C ARG A 601 15.28 17.50 1.36
N VAL A 602 14.48 18.36 1.97
CA VAL A 602 14.84 19.77 2.22
C VAL A 602 15.84 19.84 3.37
N GLU A 603 17.02 20.37 3.10
CA GLU A 603 18.06 20.53 4.12
C GLU A 603 17.64 21.48 5.26
N GLY A 604 18.23 21.31 6.44
CA GLY A 604 17.88 22.06 7.66
C GLY A 604 16.52 21.67 8.28
N SER A 605 15.48 21.42 7.47
CA SER A 605 14.14 21.06 7.95
C SER A 605 13.84 19.55 7.93
N ASN A 606 14.59 18.76 7.16
CA ASN A 606 14.39 17.32 6.93
C ASN A 606 12.99 16.93 6.41
N ARG A 607 12.23 17.90 5.89
CA ARG A 607 10.95 17.64 5.19
C ARG A 607 11.21 16.90 3.87
N LEU A 608 10.25 16.07 3.43
CA LEU A 608 10.40 15.13 2.32
C LEU A 608 9.29 15.35 1.28
N GLY A 609 9.67 15.41 0.01
CA GLY A 609 8.82 15.82 -1.10
C GLY A 609 7.97 14.70 -1.70
N LEU A 610 7.35 15.01 -2.83
CA LEU A 610 6.56 14.08 -3.62
C LEU A 610 7.46 13.21 -4.52
N VAL A 611 8.48 13.85 -5.12
CA VAL A 611 9.27 13.28 -6.21
C VAL A 611 10.52 12.65 -5.61
N TRP A 612 10.42 11.37 -5.24
CA TRP A 612 11.47 10.61 -4.53
C TRP A 612 12.84 10.52 -5.24
N HIS A 613 12.95 10.98 -6.50
CA HIS A 613 14.20 11.11 -7.25
C HIS A 613 14.73 12.58 -7.32
N GLY A 614 14.09 13.48 -6.56
CA GLY A 614 14.42 14.89 -6.40
C GLY A 614 13.98 15.80 -7.55
N PRO A 615 13.98 17.13 -7.31
CA PRO A 615 14.24 17.81 -6.04
C PRO A 615 12.98 17.93 -5.14
N PRO A 616 13.13 18.13 -3.81
CA PRO A 616 12.03 18.09 -2.84
C PRO A 616 10.85 19.03 -3.09
N ASN A 617 11.10 20.19 -3.69
CA ASN A 617 10.12 21.27 -3.87
C ASN A 617 9.33 21.14 -5.19
N VAL A 618 9.25 19.94 -5.78
CA VAL A 618 8.56 19.70 -7.06
C VAL A 618 7.31 18.82 -6.84
N PRO A 619 6.13 19.25 -7.32
CA PRO A 619 5.82 20.54 -7.94
C PRO A 619 5.70 21.70 -6.93
N LYS A 620 5.74 21.39 -5.64
CA LYS A 620 5.57 22.32 -4.51
C LYS A 620 6.42 21.85 -3.32
N ASP A 621 6.58 22.73 -2.34
CA ASP A 621 7.22 22.40 -1.06
C ASP A 621 6.55 21.19 -0.36
N PRO A 622 7.32 20.37 0.39
CA PRO A 622 6.80 19.28 1.20
C PRO A 622 5.65 19.63 2.14
N VAL A 623 4.71 18.69 2.26
CA VAL A 623 3.53 18.72 3.16
C VAL A 623 3.39 17.37 3.88
N ALA A 624 2.44 17.23 4.81
CA ALA A 624 2.36 16.04 5.67
C ALA A 624 2.07 14.73 4.89
N GLU A 625 1.27 14.79 3.81
CA GLU A 625 1.02 13.66 2.91
C GLU A 625 2.31 13.19 2.20
N THR A 626 3.00 14.09 1.49
CA THR A 626 4.26 13.74 0.79
C THR A 626 5.30 13.23 1.77
N HIS A 627 5.40 13.89 2.93
CA HIS A 627 6.42 13.58 3.93
C HIS A 627 6.18 12.24 4.62
N SER A 628 4.95 11.94 5.06
CA SER A 628 4.66 10.64 5.69
C SER A 628 4.75 9.47 4.70
N SER A 629 4.36 9.71 3.43
CA SER A 629 4.56 8.76 2.33
C SER A 629 6.05 8.41 2.15
N ALA A 630 6.93 9.42 2.14
CA ALA A 630 8.37 9.22 2.09
C ALA A 630 8.96 8.59 3.37
N MET A 631 8.37 8.87 4.55
CA MET A 631 8.78 8.25 5.82
C MET A 631 8.57 6.73 5.82
N ASP A 632 7.50 6.20 5.20
CA ASP A 632 7.27 4.75 5.13
C ASP A 632 8.46 3.99 4.51
N ALA A 633 9.16 4.61 3.55
CA ALA A 633 10.36 4.03 2.95
C ALA A 633 11.57 4.07 3.88
N LEU A 634 11.75 5.15 4.66
CA LEU A 634 12.80 5.24 5.69
C LEU A 634 12.55 4.19 6.80
N VAL A 635 11.31 4.08 7.27
CA VAL A 635 10.85 3.06 8.25
C VAL A 635 11.08 1.64 7.71
N ALA A 636 10.80 1.40 6.43
CA ALA A 636 11.06 0.12 5.78
C ALA A 636 12.55 -0.22 5.69
N ALA A 637 13.42 0.76 5.41
CA ALA A 637 14.86 0.52 5.35
C ALA A 637 15.43 0.05 6.70
N ILE A 638 14.96 0.57 7.84
CA ILE A 638 15.36 0.10 9.18
C ILE A 638 15.14 -1.41 9.36
N MET A 639 14.09 -1.97 8.74
CA MET A 639 13.72 -3.38 8.92
C MET A 639 14.53 -4.34 8.04
N VAL A 640 15.06 -3.89 6.90
CA VAL A 640 15.67 -4.76 5.89
C VAL A 640 17.20 -4.76 5.86
N VAL A 641 17.85 -3.90 6.66
CA VAL A 641 19.33 -3.78 6.70
C VAL A 641 20.03 -4.90 7.45
#